data_AF-A0A6C0E3C7-F1
#
_entry.id   AF-A0A6C0E3C7-F1
#
_cell.length_a   1.000
_cell.length_b   1.000
_cell.length_c   1.000
_cell.angle_alpha   90.00
_cell.angle_beta   90.00
_cell.angle_gamma   90.00
#
_symmetry.space_group_name_H-M   'P 1'
#
loop_
_entity.id
_entity.type
_entity.pdbx_description
1 polymer ?
#
loop_
_entity_poly.entity_id
_entity_poly.type
_entity_poly.pdbx_seq_one_letter_code
_entity_poly.pdbx_strand_id
1 'polypeptide(L)'
;MVLSKLNNRISYPELKKIHHDDNKMNYELYKIFIHDLYVVIAIGKVKREFETENIVYFPIYLINKNKKAIQIGVYEIDANYYLEFLNDDGDLDLDRNASLTPLLFKFATKSMIDKERLVIESDDEDEDEDKDEDKDEDEDDMERKSESNLEFKPEEKSKSISSAIITIPENRKEFFVLTKGIEIPPLLKEESKVLANDIIQKYHTKTSDNWIVKYMKNNYYDIVENEGGCDSFFSCIRDAFSQIAQQTSIQKLRKKFVDCISENVFLFYKDNYDLFYNTLNDTIKNAKELNIEYDKIRQQYNNILDRNEKKRLTEKGKTVKKQHDKLIYEKKYVSMFLKEFKFMKTVDNLEKFKKHLMSCEFWGNKWAIEWAIVLMEYCLNVKFIFFSKEYFKENDFSNIIQLGLGNHYFQLKDTLEKKKRFEPDYYIIMMMEQSKQQSNVDYKLVSYRKKHIFTFSELPYYVKKNILIKYNEKNSGLFSVIPDFHQFVKNNKNSGKEKKREKTTNGSNSIENDIPDLEELSETSLRGLYDDSIMFISYIHSNGKPFPGLGIGEKIRMDVLLEFVDLALIDNWRKKLSNEWVQPFTLDNHKWNSVEHYYQASKFKQTNPGFYLSFSLDTGSELSKNVEKAKSAGGKTGKWEVDEKDVVLLRPENVEIDPDFYKSRYNKELYDAQYAKFTQNKELTDLLMATKKAKLMHYVNNKPLEEYKNLMEIREKLMGLGLDRDGRDV
;
A
#
# COMPACT_ATOMS: atom_id res chain seq x y z
N MET A 1 44.68 -9.43 14.43
CA MET A 1 43.71 -10.31 13.73
C MET A 1 42.32 -9.97 14.23
N VAL A 2 41.33 -10.00 13.34
CA VAL A 2 39.92 -9.83 13.67
C VAL A 2 39.19 -11.16 13.55
N LEU A 3 38.30 -11.47 14.48
CA LEU A 3 37.52 -12.71 14.46
C LEU A 3 36.31 -12.57 13.55
N SER A 4 36.00 -13.63 12.81
CA SER A 4 34.77 -13.71 12.00
C SER A 4 33.52 -13.55 12.87
N LYS A 5 32.51 -12.88 12.31
CA LYS A 5 31.17 -12.77 12.94
C LYS A 5 30.31 -14.00 12.68
N LEU A 6 30.55 -14.70 11.56
CA LEU A 6 29.81 -15.89 11.16
C LEU A 6 30.33 -17.17 11.84
N ASN A 7 31.65 -17.25 12.10
CA ASN A 7 32.26 -18.38 12.80
C ASN A 7 33.46 -17.93 13.66
N ASN A 8 33.29 -17.89 14.98
CA ASN A 8 34.31 -17.39 15.93
C ASN A 8 35.63 -18.19 15.97
N ARG A 9 35.74 -19.31 15.26
CA ARG A 9 36.98 -20.08 15.09
C ARG A 9 37.85 -19.56 13.93
N ILE A 10 37.29 -18.73 13.05
CA ILE A 10 38.00 -18.13 11.92
C ILE A 10 38.49 -16.73 12.30
N SER A 11 39.71 -16.40 11.88
CA SER A 11 40.31 -15.09 12.10
C SER A 11 41.01 -14.59 10.86
N TYR A 12 40.87 -13.29 10.58
CA TYR A 12 41.52 -12.63 9.44
C TYR A 12 42.80 -11.91 9.88
N PRO A 13 43.92 -12.09 9.16
CA PRO A 13 45.12 -11.32 9.38
C PRO A 13 44.88 -9.85 9.02
N GLU A 14 45.34 -8.95 9.89
CA GLU A 14 45.20 -7.51 9.67
C GLU A 14 46.35 -7.02 8.78
N LEU A 15 46.11 -7.01 7.47
CA LEU A 15 47.07 -6.58 6.46
C LEU A 15 46.78 -5.15 6.03
N LYS A 16 47.83 -4.33 5.81
CA LYS A 16 47.71 -2.96 5.25
C LYS A 16 47.98 -2.91 3.75
N LYS A 17 48.27 -4.05 3.13
CA LYS A 17 48.65 -4.17 1.72
C LYS A 17 47.48 -4.77 0.92
N ILE A 18 47.42 -4.44 -0.36
CA ILE A 18 46.46 -5.04 -1.30
C ILE A 18 46.81 -6.51 -1.48
N HIS A 19 45.80 -7.38 -1.53
CA HIS A 19 45.99 -8.79 -1.83
C HIS A 19 46.57 -8.97 -3.25
N HIS A 20 47.42 -9.96 -3.47
CA HIS A 20 48.13 -10.11 -4.74
C HIS A 20 47.20 -10.30 -5.94
N ASP A 21 46.09 -11.04 -5.77
CA ASP A 21 45.06 -11.23 -6.80
C ASP A 21 44.27 -9.97 -7.18
N ASP A 22 44.31 -8.95 -6.30
CA ASP A 22 43.59 -7.68 -6.50
C ASP A 22 44.52 -6.58 -7.03
N ASN A 23 45.79 -6.90 -7.30
CA ASN A 23 46.76 -5.93 -7.78
C ASN A 23 46.62 -5.70 -9.29
N LYS A 24 46.68 -4.43 -9.73
CA LYS A 24 46.60 -4.00 -11.15
C LYS A 24 45.30 -4.37 -11.87
N MET A 25 44.19 -4.49 -11.15
CA MET A 25 42.85 -4.68 -11.71
C MET A 25 42.03 -3.38 -11.58
N ASN A 26 41.03 -3.21 -12.45
CA ASN A 26 40.08 -2.09 -12.37
C ASN A 26 38.90 -2.52 -11.49
N TYR A 27 38.51 -1.67 -10.55
CA TYR A 27 37.39 -1.91 -9.62
C TYR A 27 36.47 -0.71 -9.58
N GLU A 28 35.18 -0.98 -9.36
CA GLU A 28 34.20 0.05 -9.02
C GLU A 28 34.45 0.60 -7.61
N LEU A 29 34.16 1.88 -7.42
CA LEU A 29 34.33 2.58 -6.16
C LEU A 29 32.97 2.82 -5.51
N TYR A 30 32.89 2.54 -4.22
CA TYR A 30 31.68 2.71 -3.42
C TYR A 30 31.88 3.83 -2.40
N LYS A 31 30.87 4.69 -2.21
CA LYS A 31 30.81 5.65 -1.11
C LYS A 31 29.99 5.03 0.02
N ILE A 32 30.63 4.73 1.15
CA ILE A 32 29.98 4.11 2.30
C ILE A 32 30.21 4.92 3.58
N PHE A 33 29.41 4.65 4.61
CA PHE A 33 29.49 5.32 5.90
C PHE A 33 30.15 4.41 6.94
N ILE A 34 31.36 4.75 7.39
CA ILE A 34 32.12 4.01 8.41
C ILE A 34 32.55 4.96 9.52
N HIS A 35 32.31 4.59 10.79
CA HIS A 35 32.71 5.39 11.97
C HIS A 35 32.28 6.87 11.89
N ASP A 36 31.05 7.12 11.43
CA ASP A 36 30.46 8.45 11.21
C ASP A 36 31.15 9.30 10.12
N LEU A 37 31.87 8.65 9.19
CA LEU A 37 32.55 9.31 8.10
C LEU A 37 32.13 8.70 6.77
N TYR A 38 31.86 9.54 5.78
CA TYR A 38 31.76 9.09 4.39
C TYR A 38 33.16 8.79 3.86
N VAL A 39 33.34 7.56 3.38
CA VAL A 39 34.59 7.05 2.85
C VAL A 39 34.39 6.40 1.49
N VAL A 40 35.40 6.51 0.64
CA VAL A 40 35.44 5.85 -0.67
C VAL A 40 36.23 4.56 -0.53
N ILE A 41 35.61 3.44 -0.91
CA ILE A 41 36.23 2.12 -0.86
C ILE A 41 36.20 1.43 -2.22
N ALA A 42 37.08 0.45 -2.39
CA ALA A 42 37.01 -0.58 -3.42
C ALA A 42 36.86 -1.96 -2.75
N ILE A 43 36.23 -2.90 -3.45
CA ILE A 43 36.00 -4.26 -2.97
C ILE A 43 36.86 -5.22 -3.78
N GLY A 44 37.66 -6.03 -3.10
CA GLY A 44 38.49 -7.07 -3.72
C GLY A 44 37.69 -8.27 -4.18
N LYS A 45 38.32 -9.16 -4.96
CA LYS A 45 37.70 -10.41 -5.42
C LYS A 45 37.37 -11.33 -4.25
N VAL A 46 36.36 -12.18 -4.47
CA VAL A 46 35.99 -13.24 -3.52
C VAL A 46 37.19 -14.10 -3.14
N LYS A 47 37.25 -14.42 -1.85
CA LYS A 47 38.18 -15.36 -1.25
C LYS A 47 37.41 -16.54 -0.67
N ARG A 48 37.88 -17.74 -0.99
CA ARG A 48 37.19 -19.02 -0.75
C ARG A 48 37.94 -19.92 0.23
N GLU A 49 38.93 -19.41 0.95
CA GLU A 49 39.74 -20.26 1.85
C GLU A 49 38.96 -20.87 3.02
N PHE A 50 37.75 -20.35 3.32
CA PHE A 50 36.87 -20.82 4.39
C PHE A 50 35.53 -21.40 3.88
N GLU A 51 35.48 -21.79 2.59
CA GLU A 51 34.25 -22.28 1.97
C GLU A 51 33.76 -23.60 2.60
N THR A 52 34.67 -24.43 3.11
CA THR A 52 34.35 -25.66 3.87
C THR A 52 33.64 -25.39 5.19
N GLU A 53 33.85 -24.21 5.77
CA GLU A 53 33.18 -23.69 6.96
C GLU A 53 31.96 -22.84 6.60
N ASN A 54 31.53 -22.92 5.33
CA ASN A 54 30.40 -22.21 4.75
C ASN A 54 30.56 -20.68 4.74
N ILE A 55 31.79 -20.18 4.61
CA ILE A 55 32.10 -18.74 4.55
C ILE A 55 32.91 -18.41 3.31
N VAL A 56 32.47 -17.38 2.59
CA VAL A 56 33.25 -16.67 1.57
C VAL A 56 33.37 -15.21 1.97
N TYR A 57 34.47 -14.56 1.62
CA TYR A 57 34.69 -13.18 2.03
C TYR A 57 35.33 -12.32 0.95
N PHE A 58 35.16 -11.01 1.07
CA PHE A 58 35.66 -10.01 0.13
C PHE A 58 36.52 -8.99 0.88
N PRO A 59 37.79 -8.76 0.48
CA PRO A 59 38.63 -7.70 1.04
C PRO A 59 38.03 -6.31 0.82
N ILE A 60 38.09 -5.45 1.84
CA ILE A 60 37.66 -4.05 1.77
C ILE A 60 38.90 -3.16 1.72
N TYR A 61 39.01 -2.33 0.70
CA TYR A 61 40.11 -1.39 0.50
C TYR A 61 39.66 0.06 0.61
N LEU A 62 40.16 0.80 1.59
CA LEU A 62 39.99 2.26 1.69
C LEU A 62 40.86 2.94 0.63
N ILE A 63 40.25 3.84 -0.16
CA ILE A 63 41.01 4.73 -1.04
C ILE A 63 41.41 5.97 -0.25
N ASN A 64 42.72 6.13 -0.04
CA ASN A 64 43.25 7.24 0.72
C ASN A 64 43.36 8.53 -0.14
N LYS A 65 43.62 9.68 0.49
CA LYS A 65 43.78 10.98 -0.17
C LYS A 65 44.87 11.03 -1.25
N ASN A 66 45.84 10.12 -1.18
CA ASN A 66 46.89 9.95 -2.19
C ASN A 66 46.50 8.95 -3.30
N LYS A 67 45.22 8.58 -3.38
CA LYS A 67 44.65 7.58 -4.30
C LYS A 67 45.31 6.20 -4.20
N LYS A 68 45.85 5.86 -3.03
CA LYS A 68 46.38 4.52 -2.73
C LYS A 68 45.35 3.72 -1.93
N ALA A 69 45.26 2.43 -2.22
CA ALA A 69 44.34 1.54 -1.54
C ALA A 69 45.01 0.89 -0.31
N ILE A 70 44.31 0.90 0.83
CA ILE A 70 44.72 0.27 2.09
C ILE A 70 43.64 -0.73 2.49
N GLN A 71 43.99 -1.99 2.71
CA GLN A 71 43.00 -2.95 3.22
C GLN A 71 42.61 -2.60 4.65
N ILE A 72 41.31 -2.43 4.91
CA ILE A 72 40.79 -2.00 6.22
C ILE A 72 39.83 -3.01 6.84
N GLY A 73 39.45 -4.07 6.11
CA GLY A 73 38.53 -5.08 6.61
C GLY A 73 38.14 -6.10 5.56
N VAL A 74 37.07 -6.84 5.85
CA VAL A 74 36.43 -7.80 4.95
C VAL A 74 34.91 -7.75 5.06
N TYR A 75 34.20 -8.12 4.00
CA TYR A 75 32.80 -8.53 4.05
C TYR A 75 32.73 -10.05 4.09
N GLU A 76 31.93 -10.62 4.99
CA GLU A 76 31.73 -12.07 5.08
C GLU A 76 30.31 -12.44 4.67
N ILE A 77 30.18 -13.49 3.87
CA ILE A 77 28.90 -14.01 3.37
C ILE A 77 28.88 -15.52 3.57
N ASP A 78 27.69 -16.06 3.84
CA ASP A 78 27.46 -17.50 3.86
C ASP A 78 27.59 -18.06 2.43
N ALA A 79 28.47 -19.05 2.25
CA ALA A 79 28.86 -19.54 0.92
C ALA A 79 27.66 -20.05 0.09
N ASN A 80 26.61 -20.56 0.75
CA ASN A 80 25.40 -21.03 0.07
C ASN A 80 24.59 -19.90 -0.57
N TYR A 81 24.71 -18.69 -0.06
CA TYR A 81 24.01 -17.51 -0.56
C TYR A 81 24.91 -16.62 -1.42
N TYR A 82 26.16 -17.02 -1.68
CA TYR A 82 27.15 -16.23 -2.43
C TYR A 82 26.59 -15.59 -3.71
N LEU A 83 25.84 -16.35 -4.51
CA LEU A 83 25.28 -15.87 -5.78
C LEU A 83 24.19 -14.80 -5.63
N GLU A 84 23.58 -14.68 -4.44
CA GLU A 84 22.56 -13.66 -4.15
C GLU A 84 23.16 -12.29 -3.85
N PHE A 85 24.45 -12.26 -3.49
CA PHE A 85 25.18 -11.03 -3.15
C PHE A 85 25.91 -10.41 -4.34
N LEU A 86 25.88 -11.02 -5.52
CA LEU A 86 26.57 -10.51 -6.69
C LEU A 86 25.70 -9.64 -7.59
N ASN A 87 26.30 -8.65 -8.22
CA ASN A 87 25.71 -7.87 -9.30
C ASN A 87 25.77 -8.64 -10.62
N ASP A 88 25.27 -8.01 -11.69
CA ASP A 88 25.14 -8.63 -13.00
C ASP A 88 26.50 -8.91 -13.67
N ASP A 89 27.59 -8.28 -13.19
CA ASP A 89 28.98 -8.48 -13.63
C ASP A 89 29.73 -9.52 -12.78
N GLY A 90 29.10 -10.07 -11.72
CA GLY A 90 29.67 -11.08 -10.84
C GLY A 90 30.52 -10.53 -9.68
N ASP A 91 30.47 -9.22 -9.43
CA ASP A 91 31.11 -8.52 -8.31
C ASP A 91 30.12 -8.34 -7.14
N LEU A 92 30.63 -8.06 -5.93
CA LEU A 92 29.79 -7.88 -4.75
C LEU A 92 28.91 -6.63 -4.87
N ASP A 93 27.59 -6.80 -4.85
CA ASP A 93 26.60 -5.73 -4.96
C ASP A 93 26.27 -5.14 -3.58
N LEU A 94 26.94 -4.05 -3.20
CA LEU A 94 26.64 -3.37 -1.93
C LEU A 94 25.35 -2.55 -1.97
N ASP A 95 24.89 -2.11 -3.14
CA ASP A 95 23.71 -1.26 -3.27
C ASP A 95 22.43 -2.08 -2.99
N ARG A 96 22.37 -3.31 -3.52
CA ARG A 96 21.27 -4.26 -3.22
C ARG A 96 21.39 -4.90 -1.84
N ASN A 97 22.59 -4.90 -1.25
CA ASN A 97 22.88 -5.52 0.05
C ASN A 97 23.39 -4.50 1.08
N ALA A 98 22.77 -3.32 1.14
CA ALA A 98 23.18 -2.22 2.04
C ALA A 98 23.19 -2.58 3.54
N SER A 99 22.53 -3.68 3.94
CA SER A 99 22.56 -4.24 5.29
C SER A 99 23.82 -5.05 5.62
N LEU A 100 24.67 -5.35 4.63
CA LEU A 100 25.91 -6.09 4.83
C LEU A 100 26.91 -5.20 5.58
N THR A 101 27.17 -5.53 6.85
CA THR A 101 28.08 -4.74 7.68
C THR A 101 29.54 -5.14 7.49
N PRO A 102 30.47 -4.19 7.29
CA PRO A 102 31.89 -4.50 7.16
C PRO A 102 32.47 -5.02 8.49
N LEU A 103 33.38 -5.98 8.41
CA LEU A 103 34.22 -6.43 9.52
C LEU A 103 35.57 -5.72 9.43
N LEU A 104 35.74 -4.68 10.24
CA LEU A 104 36.92 -3.81 10.19
C LEU A 104 38.09 -4.38 11.00
N PHE A 105 39.30 -4.15 10.51
CA PHE A 105 40.55 -4.42 11.23
C PHE A 105 40.70 -3.47 12.42
N LYS A 106 41.37 -3.92 13.48
CA LYS A 106 41.50 -3.15 14.73
C LYS A 106 42.23 -1.83 14.54
N PHE A 107 43.17 -1.76 13.59
CA PHE A 107 43.89 -0.53 13.28
C PHE A 107 43.06 0.50 12.49
N ALA A 108 41.94 0.10 11.87
CA ALA A 108 41.07 0.96 11.05
C ALA A 108 40.14 1.81 11.94
N THR A 109 40.74 2.57 12.86
CA THR A 109 40.02 3.44 13.80
C THR A 109 39.48 4.69 13.11
N LYS A 110 38.45 5.33 13.70
CA LYS A 110 37.89 6.61 13.22
C LYS A 110 38.97 7.64 12.91
N SER A 111 39.94 7.81 13.82
CA SER A 111 41.06 8.76 13.64
C SER A 111 41.98 8.42 12.47
N MET A 112 42.27 7.13 12.25
CA MET A 112 43.09 6.69 11.12
C MET A 112 42.37 6.91 9.79
N ILE A 113 41.10 6.53 9.73
CA ILE A 113 40.26 6.66 8.54
C ILE A 113 40.08 8.14 8.19
N ASP A 114 39.78 9.01 9.15
CA ASP A 114 39.59 10.44 8.88
C ASP A 114 40.86 11.11 8.33
N LYS A 115 42.02 10.75 8.86
CA LYS A 115 43.32 11.29 8.41
C LYS A 115 43.70 10.83 7.01
N GLU A 116 43.31 9.61 6.64
CA GLU A 116 43.73 8.96 5.40
C GLU A 116 42.69 9.03 4.29
N ARG A 117 41.38 9.12 4.58
CA ARG A 117 40.30 9.02 3.56
C ARG A 117 40.44 10.06 2.45
N LEU A 118 40.05 9.66 1.24
CA LEU A 118 39.82 10.60 0.15
C LEU A 118 38.53 11.40 0.45
N VAL A 119 38.66 12.70 0.61
CA VAL A 119 37.52 13.63 0.68
C VAL A 119 37.22 14.06 -0.75
N ILE A 120 36.01 13.77 -1.23
CA ILE A 120 35.50 14.25 -2.51
C ILE A 120 34.63 15.47 -2.17
N GLU A 121 35.03 16.65 -2.63
CA GLU A 121 34.16 17.85 -2.62
C GLU A 121 32.96 17.54 -3.53
N SER A 122 31.76 17.57 -2.97
CA SER A 122 30.51 17.35 -3.72
C SER A 122 30.13 18.63 -4.45
N ASP A 123 29.79 18.52 -5.74
CA ASP A 123 29.05 19.52 -6.53
C ASP A 123 27.59 19.62 -6.03
N ASP A 124 27.40 19.87 -4.74
CA ASP A 124 26.14 20.31 -4.16
C ASP A 124 26.31 21.82 -3.88
N GLU A 125 26.20 22.63 -4.93
CA GLU A 125 25.85 24.05 -4.80
C GLU A 125 24.36 24.13 -4.43
N ASP A 126 24.06 23.93 -3.15
CA ASP A 126 22.92 24.58 -2.52
C ASP A 126 23.46 25.85 -1.85
N GLU A 127 23.05 26.99 -2.41
CA GLU A 127 23.32 28.34 -1.93
C GLU A 127 22.75 28.52 -0.51
N ASP A 128 23.58 28.38 0.51
CA ASP A 128 23.37 28.98 1.83
C ASP A 128 24.56 29.90 2.13
N GLU A 129 24.49 31.13 1.59
CA GLU A 129 25.31 32.24 2.09
C GLU A 129 24.66 32.82 3.36
N ASP A 130 25.10 32.34 4.52
CA ASP A 130 25.06 33.15 5.74
C ASP A 130 26.20 34.18 5.71
N LYS A 131 25.83 35.46 5.79
CA LYS A 131 26.68 36.51 6.36
C LYS A 131 25.89 37.28 7.41
N ASP A 132 26.27 37.02 8.65
CA ASP A 132 26.01 37.84 9.82
C ASP A 132 26.56 39.27 9.68
N GLU A 133 25.94 40.15 10.49
CA GLU A 133 26.38 41.44 11.09
C GLU A 133 25.29 42.51 10.83
N ASP A 134 24.74 43.25 11.80
CA ASP A 134 25.05 43.48 13.20
C ASP A 134 23.83 44.18 13.85
N LYS A 135 23.64 43.97 15.17
CA LYS A 135 23.19 44.89 16.25
C LYS A 135 21.97 45.82 16.08
N ASP A 136 21.02 45.69 17.02
CA ASP A 136 20.75 46.63 18.14
C ASP A 136 19.57 46.03 18.96
N GLU A 137 19.79 45.61 20.21
CA GLU A 137 19.51 46.37 21.44
C GLU A 137 18.09 46.98 21.49
N ASP A 138 17.19 46.33 22.24
CA ASP A 138 16.56 46.99 23.37
C ASP A 138 15.96 45.97 24.34
N GLU A 139 16.37 46.12 25.60
CA GLU A 139 15.85 45.49 26.79
C GLU A 139 14.41 45.95 27.03
N ASP A 140 13.53 45.04 27.46
CA ASP A 140 12.82 45.31 28.72
C ASP A 140 12.32 44.02 29.37
N ASP A 141 12.75 43.90 30.61
CA ASP A 141 12.49 42.87 31.60
C ASP A 141 11.02 42.89 32.04
N MET A 142 10.45 41.74 32.39
CA MET A 142 9.50 41.57 33.51
C MET A 142 8.97 40.13 33.59
N GLU A 143 9.67 39.38 34.44
CA GLU A 143 9.18 38.39 35.40
C GLU A 143 7.67 38.11 35.52
N ARG A 144 7.42 36.79 35.68
CA ARG A 144 6.40 36.09 36.52
C ARG A 144 5.07 35.64 35.90
N LYS A 145 5.00 34.30 35.83
CA LYS A 145 3.96 33.40 36.34
C LYS A 145 2.51 33.70 35.96
N SER A 146 1.96 32.82 35.13
CA SER A 146 0.75 32.08 35.50
C SER A 146 0.63 30.80 34.68
N GLU A 147 0.84 29.66 35.34
CA GLU A 147 0.29 28.37 34.92
C GLU A 147 -1.23 28.50 34.80
N SER A 148 -1.76 28.51 33.58
CA SER A 148 -3.18 28.24 33.38
C SER A 148 -3.36 26.73 33.21
N ASN A 149 -3.49 26.06 34.36
CA ASN A 149 -4.21 24.80 34.47
C ASN A 149 -5.55 24.94 33.73
N LEU A 150 -5.71 24.24 32.61
CA LEU A 150 -7.04 23.99 32.06
C LEU A 150 -7.70 22.96 32.98
N GLU A 151 -8.37 23.48 34.00
CA GLU A 151 -9.31 22.76 34.85
C GLU A 151 -10.32 22.02 33.98
N PHE A 152 -10.21 20.70 34.05
CA PHE A 152 -11.20 19.76 33.54
C PHE A 152 -12.52 20.02 34.28
N LYS A 153 -13.53 20.57 33.61
CA LYS A 153 -14.90 20.48 34.13
C LYS A 153 -15.25 18.99 34.21
N PRO A 154 -15.62 18.46 35.39
CA PRO A 154 -16.03 17.07 35.49
C PRO A 154 -17.33 16.91 34.71
N GLU A 155 -17.32 16.07 33.68
CA GLU A 155 -18.55 15.39 33.26
C GLU A 155 -19.16 14.76 34.52
N GLU A 156 -20.46 14.97 34.70
CA GLU A 156 -21.27 14.46 35.81
C GLU A 156 -20.83 13.05 36.20
N LYS A 157 -20.57 12.85 37.51
CA LYS A 157 -20.24 11.55 38.12
C LYS A 157 -21.22 10.46 37.65
N SER A 158 -20.90 9.77 36.57
CA SER A 158 -21.46 8.47 36.29
C SER A 158 -20.82 7.51 37.28
N LYS A 159 -21.64 7.02 38.21
CA LYS A 159 -21.23 6.02 39.21
C LYS A 159 -20.50 4.89 38.48
N SER A 160 -19.27 4.59 38.89
CA SER A 160 -18.61 3.35 38.50
C SER A 160 -19.53 2.20 38.87
N ILE A 161 -19.81 1.32 37.91
CA ILE A 161 -20.69 0.17 38.13
C ILE A 161 -19.86 -0.87 38.89
N SER A 162 -19.73 -0.69 40.20
CA SER A 162 -18.92 -1.57 41.06
C SER A 162 -19.65 -2.87 41.44
N SER A 163 -20.77 -3.23 40.81
CA SER A 163 -21.54 -4.41 41.22
C SER A 163 -22.46 -5.02 40.15
N ALA A 164 -22.13 -4.93 38.87
CA ALA A 164 -22.66 -5.91 37.92
C ALA A 164 -21.81 -7.17 38.07
N ILE A 165 -22.43 -8.34 38.26
CA ILE A 165 -21.72 -9.61 38.22
C ILE A 165 -21.18 -9.76 36.80
N ILE A 166 -19.92 -9.37 36.58
CA ILE A 166 -19.26 -9.51 35.28
C ILE A 166 -19.03 -11.02 35.10
N THR A 167 -19.80 -11.63 34.21
CA THR A 167 -19.61 -13.02 33.80
C THR A 167 -18.94 -13.06 32.43
N ILE A 168 -18.08 -14.05 32.20
CA ILE A 168 -17.52 -14.32 30.88
C ILE A 168 -18.54 -15.20 30.13
N PRO A 169 -19.03 -14.77 28.95
CA PRO A 169 -19.92 -15.58 28.14
C PRO A 169 -19.29 -16.91 27.74
N GLU A 170 -20.13 -17.92 27.52
CA GLU A 170 -19.69 -19.32 27.32
C GLU A 170 -18.64 -19.45 26.21
N ASN A 171 -18.85 -18.80 25.07
CA ASN A 171 -17.94 -18.78 23.93
C ASN A 171 -16.57 -18.16 24.24
N ARG A 172 -16.44 -17.37 25.31
CA ARG A 172 -15.21 -16.69 25.73
C ARG A 172 -14.52 -17.33 26.94
N LYS A 173 -15.17 -18.25 27.65
CA LYS A 173 -14.61 -18.87 28.88
C LYS A 173 -13.29 -19.61 28.64
N GLU A 174 -13.10 -20.15 27.45
CA GLU A 174 -11.86 -20.83 27.08
C GLU A 174 -10.69 -19.86 26.81
N PHE A 175 -10.99 -18.59 26.54
CA PHE A 175 -10.02 -17.56 26.21
C PHE A 175 -9.63 -16.73 27.44
N PHE A 176 -10.60 -16.40 28.29
CA PHE A 176 -10.42 -15.40 29.34
C PHE A 176 -10.69 -15.95 30.74
N VAL A 177 -10.08 -15.27 31.73
CA VAL A 177 -10.40 -15.41 33.15
C VAL A 177 -10.79 -14.04 33.71
N LEU A 178 -11.65 -14.03 34.72
CA LEU A 178 -12.05 -12.80 35.40
C LEU A 178 -10.96 -12.38 36.38
N THR A 179 -10.58 -11.10 36.31
CA THR A 179 -9.68 -10.51 37.28
C THR A 179 -10.43 -9.57 38.20
N LYS A 180 -10.31 -9.81 39.51
CA LYS A 180 -10.91 -8.98 40.54
C LYS A 180 -10.11 -7.68 40.72
N GLY A 181 -10.80 -6.59 41.05
CA GLY A 181 -10.16 -5.31 41.39
C GLY A 181 -9.81 -4.41 40.21
N ILE A 182 -10.20 -4.77 38.98
CA ILE A 182 -10.09 -3.89 37.82
C ILE A 182 -11.31 -2.96 37.78
N GLU A 183 -11.07 -1.65 37.72
CA GLU A 183 -12.12 -0.66 37.51
C GLU A 183 -12.59 -0.69 36.05
N ILE A 184 -13.86 -1.04 35.84
CA ILE A 184 -14.45 -1.05 34.50
C ILE A 184 -14.96 0.37 34.17
N PRO A 185 -14.51 0.98 33.06
CA PRO A 185 -15.01 2.28 32.64
C PRO A 185 -16.52 2.26 32.38
N PRO A 186 -17.23 3.37 32.67
CA PRO A 186 -18.66 3.45 32.46
C PRO A 186 -19.05 3.37 30.98
N LEU A 187 -20.34 3.07 30.77
CA LEU A 187 -21.10 3.29 29.53
C LEU A 187 -20.78 4.64 28.86
N LEU A 188 -20.14 4.71 27.69
CA LEU A 188 -20.14 5.93 26.90
C LEU A 188 -21.56 6.19 26.37
N LYS A 189 -22.01 7.45 26.43
CA LYS A 189 -23.27 7.86 25.79
C LYS A 189 -23.10 7.83 24.27
N GLU A 190 -24.16 7.49 23.55
CA GLU A 190 -24.14 7.52 22.08
C GLU A 190 -23.87 8.95 21.56
N GLU A 191 -22.87 9.08 20.69
CA GLU A 191 -22.51 10.35 20.06
C GLU A 191 -23.47 10.67 18.91
N SER A 192 -24.20 11.78 19.02
CA SER A 192 -25.07 12.27 17.94
C SER A 192 -24.27 13.02 16.88
N LYS A 193 -24.83 13.15 15.68
CA LYS A 193 -24.26 13.98 14.59
C LYS A 193 -23.94 15.41 15.05
N VAL A 194 -24.82 16.01 15.86
CA VAL A 194 -24.66 17.39 16.34
C VAL A 194 -23.44 17.50 17.25
N LEU A 195 -23.30 16.56 18.20
CA LEU A 195 -22.14 16.52 19.10
C LEU A 195 -20.85 16.26 18.33
N ALA A 196 -20.87 15.32 17.40
CA ALA A 196 -19.70 15.00 16.57
C ALA A 196 -19.23 16.21 15.74
N ASN A 197 -20.17 16.94 15.13
CA ASN A 197 -19.87 18.17 14.40
C ASN A 197 -19.28 19.26 15.32
N ASP A 198 -19.86 19.45 16.51
CA ASP A 198 -19.37 20.42 17.50
C ASP A 198 -17.92 20.10 17.93
N ILE A 199 -17.59 18.83 18.13
CA ILE A 199 -16.23 18.38 18.44
C ILE A 199 -15.26 18.74 17.32
N ILE A 200 -15.61 18.44 16.07
CA ILE A 200 -14.75 18.74 14.90
C ILE A 200 -14.59 20.25 14.70
N GLN A 201 -15.65 21.04 14.88
CA GLN A 201 -15.59 22.50 14.72
C GLN A 201 -14.70 23.18 15.77
N LYS A 202 -14.62 22.60 16.97
CA LYS A 202 -13.75 23.08 18.07
C LYS A 202 -12.34 22.53 17.99
N TYR A 203 -12.06 21.62 17.06
CA TYR A 203 -10.72 21.08 16.90
C TYR A 203 -9.79 22.10 16.28
N HIS A 204 -8.66 22.32 16.94
CA HIS A 204 -7.54 23.09 16.43
C HIS A 204 -6.33 22.18 16.34
N THR A 205 -5.76 22.05 15.14
CA THR A 205 -4.60 21.21 14.89
C THR A 205 -3.41 21.67 15.73
N LYS A 206 -2.78 20.73 16.43
CA LYS A 206 -1.51 20.96 17.14
C LYS A 206 -0.40 20.16 16.47
N THR A 207 0.84 20.67 16.56
CA THR A 207 2.03 19.97 16.06
C THR A 207 2.20 18.60 16.74
N SER A 208 1.89 18.53 18.03
CA SER A 208 1.91 17.32 18.86
C SER A 208 0.82 16.30 18.54
N ASP A 209 -0.21 16.66 17.77
CA ASP A 209 -1.32 15.73 17.52
C ASP A 209 -0.83 14.52 16.70
N ASN A 210 -1.21 13.34 17.18
CA ASN A 210 -0.99 12.11 16.43
C ASN A 210 -1.85 12.11 15.15
N TRP A 211 -1.53 11.21 14.23
CA TRP A 211 -2.17 11.18 12.91
C TRP A 211 -3.67 10.83 12.96
N ILE A 212 -4.12 10.03 13.95
CA ILE A 212 -5.53 9.66 14.07
C ILE A 212 -6.37 10.84 14.55
N VAL A 213 -5.83 11.65 15.47
CA VAL A 213 -6.43 12.91 15.92
C VAL A 213 -6.55 13.90 14.76
N LYS A 214 -5.49 14.04 13.96
CA LYS A 214 -5.47 14.89 12.75
C LYS A 214 -6.50 14.44 11.71
N TYR A 215 -6.55 13.13 11.43
CA TYR A 215 -7.49 12.56 10.47
C TYR A 215 -8.95 12.72 10.92
N MET A 216 -9.25 12.39 12.18
CA MET A 216 -10.60 12.47 12.73
C MET A 216 -11.01 13.89 13.14
N LYS A 217 -10.06 14.84 13.16
CA LYS A 217 -10.21 16.20 13.69
C LYS A 217 -10.84 16.18 15.09
N ASN A 218 -10.31 15.33 15.97
CA ASN A 218 -10.94 15.03 17.26
C ASN A 218 -9.91 14.59 18.31
N ASN A 219 -9.78 15.40 19.37
CA ASN A 219 -8.82 15.20 20.47
C ASN A 219 -9.18 14.06 21.44
N TYR A 220 -10.34 13.42 21.29
CA TYR A 220 -10.72 12.27 22.13
C TYR A 220 -10.13 10.95 21.65
N TYR A 221 -9.50 10.92 20.47
CA TYR A 221 -8.77 9.75 20.00
C TYR A 221 -7.36 9.71 20.56
N ASP A 222 -6.88 8.51 20.87
CA ASP A 222 -5.48 8.29 21.21
C ASP A 222 -5.00 6.92 20.76
N ILE A 223 -3.70 6.76 20.62
CA ILE A 223 -3.04 5.50 20.24
C ILE A 223 -2.51 4.86 21.51
N VAL A 224 -2.94 3.63 21.79
CA VAL A 224 -2.43 2.85 22.92
C VAL A 224 -1.33 1.92 22.40
N GLU A 225 -0.10 2.23 22.83
CA GLU A 225 1.10 1.47 22.53
C GLU A 225 1.08 0.09 23.22
N ASN A 226 1.62 -0.92 22.54
CA ASN A 226 1.87 -2.25 23.09
C ASN A 226 3.33 -2.65 22.86
N GLU A 227 3.70 -3.86 23.26
CA GLU A 227 5.07 -4.37 23.14
C GLU A 227 5.56 -4.50 21.68
N GLY A 228 4.66 -4.42 20.70
CA GLY A 228 4.93 -4.46 19.28
C GLY A 228 5.32 -5.85 18.78
N GLY A 229 5.94 -5.88 17.60
CA GLY A 229 6.50 -7.10 17.01
C GLY A 229 5.45 -8.07 16.47
N CYS A 230 5.77 -9.36 16.50
CA CYS A 230 4.98 -10.44 15.89
C CYS A 230 3.62 -10.68 16.58
N ASP A 231 3.42 -10.07 17.75
CA ASP A 231 2.27 -10.31 18.64
C ASP A 231 1.33 -9.12 18.74
N SER A 232 1.61 -8.02 18.04
CA SER A 232 0.93 -6.74 18.20
C SER A 232 -0.60 -6.85 18.01
N PHE A 233 -1.08 -7.67 17.08
CA PHE A 233 -2.53 -7.93 16.89
C PHE A 233 -3.17 -8.63 18.10
N PHE A 234 -2.55 -9.70 18.60
CA PHE A 234 -3.05 -10.41 19.79
C PHE A 234 -2.92 -9.58 21.06
N SER A 235 -1.89 -8.74 21.13
CA SER A 235 -1.69 -7.78 22.21
C SER A 235 -2.84 -6.78 22.24
N CYS A 236 -3.25 -6.25 21.08
CA CYS A 236 -4.44 -5.40 21.00
C CYS A 236 -5.71 -6.11 21.51
N ILE A 237 -5.91 -7.40 21.21
CA ILE A 237 -7.05 -8.16 21.75
C ILE A 237 -6.95 -8.30 23.27
N ARG A 238 -5.79 -8.75 23.78
CA ARG A 238 -5.52 -8.90 25.22
C ARG A 238 -5.81 -7.59 25.95
N ASP A 239 -5.24 -6.50 25.45
CA ASP A 239 -5.34 -5.18 26.06
C ASP A 239 -6.77 -4.67 25.99
N ALA A 240 -7.47 -4.88 24.86
CA ALA A 240 -8.86 -4.48 24.69
C ALA A 240 -9.79 -5.10 25.75
N PHE A 241 -9.68 -6.41 25.97
CA PHE A 241 -10.51 -7.14 26.93
C PHE A 241 -10.11 -6.89 28.40
N SER A 242 -8.87 -6.47 28.64
CA SER A 242 -8.40 -6.19 30.00
C SER A 242 -9.22 -5.11 30.73
N GLN A 243 -9.72 -4.11 30.00
CA GLN A 243 -10.54 -2.99 30.52
C GLN A 243 -11.95 -3.40 30.96
N ILE A 244 -12.41 -4.58 30.52
CA ILE A 244 -13.67 -5.19 31.00
C ILE A 244 -13.38 -6.37 31.95
N ALA A 245 -12.22 -6.34 32.60
CA ALA A 245 -11.76 -7.32 33.58
C ALA A 245 -11.61 -8.76 33.04
N GLN A 246 -11.53 -8.93 31.72
CA GLN A 246 -11.31 -10.22 31.06
C GLN A 246 -9.84 -10.35 30.67
N GLN A 247 -9.08 -11.13 31.44
CA GLN A 247 -7.66 -11.33 31.22
C GLN A 247 -7.38 -12.58 30.39
N THR A 248 -6.43 -12.47 29.47
CA THR A 248 -5.94 -13.58 28.65
C THR A 248 -4.43 -13.46 28.46
N SER A 249 -3.83 -14.43 27.77
CA SER A 249 -2.46 -14.32 27.30
C SER A 249 -2.40 -14.51 25.79
N ILE A 250 -1.38 -13.93 25.16
CA ILE A 250 -1.12 -14.07 23.72
C ILE A 250 -1.04 -15.55 23.33
N GLN A 251 -0.40 -16.38 24.16
CA GLN A 251 -0.26 -17.82 23.91
C GLN A 251 -1.62 -18.54 23.90
N LYS A 252 -2.58 -18.13 24.72
CA LYS A 252 -3.95 -18.69 24.71
C LYS A 252 -4.67 -18.34 23.42
N LEU A 253 -4.61 -17.07 22.99
CA LEU A 253 -5.22 -16.61 21.74
C LEU A 253 -4.63 -17.34 20.53
N ARG A 254 -3.30 -17.42 20.44
CA ARG A 254 -2.58 -18.16 19.39
C ARG A 254 -2.96 -19.63 19.37
N LYS A 255 -2.96 -20.30 20.53
CA LYS A 255 -3.31 -21.73 20.60
C LYS A 255 -4.69 -22.00 20.00
N LYS A 256 -5.68 -21.16 20.33
CA LYS A 256 -7.02 -21.29 19.77
C LYS A 256 -7.07 -21.03 18.27
N PHE A 257 -6.28 -20.08 17.78
CA PHE A 257 -6.10 -19.91 16.34
C PHE A 257 -5.59 -21.19 15.68
N VAL A 258 -4.53 -21.77 16.23
CA VAL A 258 -3.89 -22.98 15.71
C VAL A 258 -4.81 -24.21 15.74
N ASP A 259 -5.62 -24.35 16.78
CA ASP A 259 -6.58 -25.46 16.91
C ASP A 259 -7.65 -25.44 15.81
N CYS A 260 -7.98 -24.27 15.25
CA CYS A 260 -8.98 -24.11 14.18
C CYS A 260 -8.43 -24.30 12.76
N ILE A 261 -7.13 -24.56 12.61
CA ILE A 261 -6.50 -24.69 11.30
C ILE A 261 -6.76 -26.07 10.70
N SER A 262 -7.36 -26.06 9.51
CA SER A 262 -7.72 -27.26 8.73
C SER A 262 -6.64 -27.66 7.73
N GLU A 263 -6.77 -28.87 7.19
CA GLU A 263 -5.88 -29.39 6.12
C GLU A 263 -5.88 -28.48 4.89
N ASN A 264 -7.04 -27.92 4.52
CA ASN A 264 -7.17 -27.03 3.36
C ASN A 264 -6.32 -25.75 3.51
N VAL A 265 -6.16 -25.25 4.74
CA VAL A 265 -5.29 -24.09 5.01
C VAL A 265 -3.84 -24.48 4.77
N PHE A 266 -3.44 -25.63 5.30
CA PHE A 266 -2.08 -26.14 5.14
C PHE A 266 -1.74 -26.35 3.66
N LEU A 267 -2.64 -26.98 2.90
CA LEU A 267 -2.48 -27.20 1.46
C LEU A 267 -2.34 -25.87 0.71
N PHE A 268 -3.15 -24.86 1.03
CA PHE A 268 -3.01 -23.53 0.44
C PHE A 268 -1.59 -22.96 0.62
N TYR A 269 -1.02 -23.00 1.83
CA TYR A 269 0.35 -22.52 2.05
C TYR A 269 1.40 -23.38 1.33
N LYS A 270 1.19 -24.69 1.28
CA LYS A 270 2.11 -25.64 0.64
C LYS A 270 2.15 -25.46 -0.88
N ASP A 271 0.98 -25.41 -1.51
CA ASP A 271 0.83 -25.24 -2.95
C ASP A 271 1.45 -23.94 -3.43
N ASN A 272 1.23 -22.83 -2.69
CA ASN A 272 1.82 -21.55 -3.06
C ASN A 272 3.34 -21.51 -2.80
N TYR A 273 3.85 -22.13 -1.73
CA TYR A 273 5.29 -22.27 -1.55
C TYR A 273 5.94 -23.01 -2.73
N ASP A 274 5.38 -24.16 -3.10
CA ASP A 274 5.90 -24.98 -4.19
C ASP A 274 5.81 -24.24 -5.54
N LEU A 275 4.71 -23.53 -5.78
CA LEU A 275 4.55 -22.65 -6.94
C LEU A 275 5.68 -21.62 -7.03
N PHE A 276 5.82 -20.74 -6.03
CA PHE A 276 6.80 -19.66 -6.09
C PHE A 276 8.25 -20.17 -6.05
N TYR A 277 8.52 -21.28 -5.35
CA TYR A 277 9.85 -21.90 -5.33
C TYR A 277 10.24 -22.45 -6.70
N ASN A 278 9.35 -23.20 -7.34
CA ASN A 278 9.60 -23.75 -8.67
C ASN A 278 9.74 -22.63 -9.71
N THR A 279 8.84 -21.63 -9.67
CA THR A 279 8.94 -20.47 -10.56
C THR A 279 10.24 -19.71 -10.36
N LEU A 280 10.73 -19.53 -9.13
CA LEU A 280 12.01 -18.86 -8.88
C LEU A 280 13.17 -19.60 -9.56
N ASN A 281 13.21 -20.94 -9.42
CA ASN A 281 14.24 -21.76 -10.04
C ASN A 281 14.19 -21.68 -11.56
N ASP A 282 12.99 -21.74 -12.14
CA ASP A 282 12.79 -21.62 -13.59
C ASP A 282 13.21 -20.23 -14.10
N THR A 283 12.82 -19.16 -13.41
CA THR A 283 13.23 -17.78 -13.76
C THR A 283 14.76 -17.64 -13.70
N ILE A 284 15.41 -18.18 -12.66
CA ILE A 284 16.88 -18.14 -12.54
C ILE A 284 17.55 -18.91 -13.69
N LYS A 285 17.03 -20.09 -14.03
CA LYS A 285 17.54 -20.89 -15.14
C LYS A 285 17.39 -20.15 -16.48
N ASN A 286 16.20 -19.65 -16.77
CA ASN A 286 15.90 -18.95 -18.02
C ASN A 286 16.71 -17.65 -18.17
N ALA A 287 16.91 -16.89 -17.07
CA ALA A 287 17.76 -15.71 -17.09
C ALA A 287 19.22 -16.05 -17.44
N LYS A 288 19.77 -17.13 -16.87
CA LYS A 288 21.11 -17.62 -17.22
C LYS A 288 21.21 -18.03 -18.69
N GLU A 289 20.20 -18.70 -19.22
CA GLU A 289 20.16 -19.11 -20.64
C GLU A 289 20.14 -17.90 -21.59
N LEU A 290 19.35 -16.87 -21.28
CA LEU A 290 19.32 -15.61 -22.06
C LEU A 290 20.65 -14.86 -21.98
N ASN A 291 21.33 -14.85 -20.83
CA ASN A 291 22.64 -14.22 -20.71
C ASN A 291 23.69 -14.92 -21.60
N ILE A 292 23.69 -16.25 -21.60
CA ILE A 292 24.54 -17.06 -22.50
C ILE A 292 24.21 -16.78 -23.98
N GLU A 293 22.93 -16.64 -24.33
CA GLU A 293 22.53 -16.27 -25.69
C GLU A 293 23.00 -14.87 -26.07
N TYR A 294 22.89 -13.89 -25.16
CA TYR A 294 23.34 -12.53 -25.38
C TYR A 294 24.85 -12.46 -25.64
N ASP A 295 25.65 -13.19 -24.87
CA ASP A 295 27.10 -13.29 -25.07
C ASP A 295 27.45 -13.92 -26.43
N LYS A 296 26.72 -14.95 -26.86
CA LYS A 296 26.89 -15.54 -28.20
C LYS A 296 26.59 -14.52 -29.30
N ILE A 297 25.51 -13.74 -29.18
CA ILE A 297 25.16 -12.68 -30.13
C ILE A 297 26.28 -11.62 -30.18
N ARG A 298 26.81 -11.23 -29.02
CA ARG A 298 27.92 -10.26 -28.92
C ARG A 298 29.19 -10.77 -29.60
N GLN A 299 29.54 -12.04 -29.41
CA GLN A 299 30.68 -12.68 -30.08
C GLN A 299 30.48 -12.74 -31.60
N GLN A 300 29.30 -13.15 -32.08
CA GLN A 300 28.97 -13.18 -33.51
C GLN A 300 29.04 -11.78 -34.14
N TYR A 301 28.49 -10.77 -33.46
CA TYR A 301 28.50 -9.38 -33.93
C TYR A 301 29.93 -8.85 -34.15
N ASN A 302 30.86 -9.20 -33.26
CA ASN A 302 32.27 -8.79 -33.37
C ASN A 302 32.99 -9.47 -34.55
N ASN A 303 32.56 -10.67 -34.96
CA ASN A 303 33.22 -11.48 -35.99
C ASN A 303 32.64 -11.29 -37.40
N ILE A 304 31.44 -10.72 -37.53
CA ILE A 304 30.79 -10.45 -38.82
C ILE A 304 31.21 -9.09 -39.35
N LEU A 305 31.32 -8.94 -40.68
CA LEU A 305 31.60 -7.66 -41.35
C LEU A 305 30.37 -7.10 -42.08
N ASP A 306 29.42 -7.97 -42.48
CA ASP A 306 28.23 -7.57 -43.20
C ASP A 306 27.32 -6.66 -42.36
N ARG A 307 26.90 -5.54 -42.96
CA ARG A 307 26.13 -4.50 -42.27
C ARG A 307 24.70 -4.92 -41.99
N ASN A 308 24.07 -5.68 -42.88
CA ASN A 308 22.69 -6.13 -42.72
C ASN A 308 22.59 -7.21 -41.65
N GLU A 309 23.54 -8.14 -41.62
CA GLU A 309 23.66 -9.18 -40.61
C GLU A 309 23.97 -8.60 -39.23
N LYS A 310 24.86 -7.59 -39.14
CA LYS A 310 25.06 -6.81 -37.91
C LYS A 310 23.79 -6.14 -37.40
N LYS A 311 22.99 -5.57 -38.31
CA LYS A 311 21.70 -4.95 -37.94
C LYS A 311 20.73 -5.99 -37.35
N ARG A 312 20.61 -7.16 -37.98
CA ARG A 312 19.76 -8.26 -37.47
C ARG A 312 20.23 -8.78 -36.11
N LEU A 313 21.54 -8.92 -35.90
CA LEU A 313 22.12 -9.30 -34.61
C LEU A 313 21.89 -8.25 -33.53
N THR A 314 21.94 -6.96 -33.89
CA THR A 314 21.64 -5.86 -32.98
C THR A 314 20.18 -5.89 -32.54
N GLU A 315 19.25 -6.09 -33.48
CA GLU A 315 17.81 -6.24 -33.18
C GLU A 315 17.55 -7.46 -32.29
N LYS A 316 18.14 -8.61 -32.64
CA LYS A 316 18.04 -9.82 -31.80
C LYS A 316 18.62 -9.60 -30.40
N GLY A 317 19.78 -8.97 -30.29
CA GLY A 317 20.42 -8.65 -29.02
C GLY A 317 19.58 -7.72 -28.15
N LYS A 318 18.91 -6.72 -28.74
CA LYS A 318 17.95 -5.85 -28.03
C LYS A 318 16.76 -6.66 -27.49
N THR A 319 16.21 -7.59 -28.27
CA THR A 319 15.11 -8.45 -27.83
C THR A 319 15.52 -9.37 -26.68
N VAL A 320 16.68 -10.04 -26.80
CA VAL A 320 17.21 -10.93 -25.76
C VAL A 320 17.49 -10.15 -24.47
N LYS A 321 18.10 -8.95 -24.56
CA LYS A 321 18.32 -8.09 -23.40
C LYS A 321 17.01 -7.69 -22.73
N LYS A 322 16.01 -7.26 -23.50
CA LYS A 322 14.68 -6.89 -22.96
C LYS A 322 14.00 -8.06 -22.24
N GLN A 323 14.12 -9.28 -22.77
CA GLN A 323 13.60 -10.49 -22.12
C GLN A 323 14.37 -10.81 -20.84
N HIS A 324 15.70 -10.69 -20.86
CA HIS A 324 16.54 -10.90 -19.68
C HIS A 324 16.19 -9.91 -18.57
N ASP A 325 16.15 -8.62 -18.87
CA ASP A 325 15.81 -7.56 -17.92
C ASP A 325 14.44 -7.82 -17.29
N LYS A 326 13.46 -8.24 -18.10
CA LYS A 326 12.14 -8.67 -17.60
C LYS A 326 12.23 -9.84 -16.61
N LEU A 327 12.98 -10.90 -16.92
CA LEU A 327 13.17 -12.03 -16.01
C LEU A 327 13.85 -11.62 -14.70
N ILE A 328 14.76 -10.63 -14.72
CA ILE A 328 15.36 -10.08 -13.50
C ILE A 328 14.30 -9.41 -12.61
N TYR A 329 13.38 -8.64 -13.22
CA TYR A 329 12.25 -8.07 -12.48
C TYR A 329 11.29 -9.13 -11.96
N GLU A 330 10.94 -10.14 -12.78
CA GLU A 330 10.12 -11.27 -12.34
C GLU A 330 10.76 -11.99 -11.16
N LYS A 331 12.06 -12.31 -11.22
CA LYS A 331 12.82 -12.93 -10.14
C LYS A 331 12.67 -12.14 -8.83
N LYS A 332 12.83 -10.82 -8.88
CA LYS A 332 12.66 -9.93 -7.70
C LYS A 332 11.28 -10.10 -7.06
N TYR A 333 10.22 -10.07 -7.87
CA TYR A 333 8.85 -10.21 -7.36
C TYR A 333 8.57 -11.63 -6.85
N VAL A 334 8.98 -12.67 -7.56
CA VAL A 334 8.86 -14.05 -7.10
C VAL A 334 9.57 -14.25 -5.76
N SER A 335 10.79 -13.73 -5.61
CA SER A 335 11.51 -13.79 -4.33
C SER A 335 10.77 -13.06 -3.20
N MET A 336 10.14 -11.91 -3.50
CA MET A 336 9.32 -11.18 -2.55
C MET A 336 8.10 -12.00 -2.10
N PHE A 337 7.40 -12.66 -3.02
CA PHE A 337 6.26 -13.52 -2.68
C PHE A 337 6.69 -14.81 -1.97
N LEU A 338 7.78 -15.45 -2.41
CA LEU A 338 8.32 -16.65 -1.78
C LEU A 338 8.70 -16.37 -0.31
N LYS A 339 9.14 -15.15 0.02
CA LYS A 339 9.44 -14.74 1.39
C LYS A 339 8.24 -14.95 2.33
N GLU A 340 7.03 -14.68 1.87
CA GLU A 340 5.80 -14.88 2.65
C GLU A 340 5.58 -16.37 2.99
N PHE A 341 6.05 -17.29 2.13
CA PHE A 341 5.86 -18.73 2.29
C PHE A 341 7.12 -19.47 2.76
N LYS A 342 8.25 -18.78 2.97
CA LYS A 342 9.58 -19.41 3.16
C LYS A 342 9.61 -20.43 4.29
N PHE A 343 8.83 -20.22 5.35
CA PHE A 343 8.71 -21.14 6.49
C PHE A 343 8.21 -22.54 6.08
N MET A 344 7.53 -22.67 4.94
CA MET A 344 7.04 -23.95 4.42
C MET A 344 8.14 -24.88 3.93
N LYS A 345 9.38 -24.39 3.76
CA LYS A 345 10.53 -25.21 3.32
C LYS A 345 10.74 -26.47 4.19
N THR A 346 10.50 -26.36 5.49
CA THR A 346 10.68 -27.46 6.47
C THR A 346 9.35 -28.05 6.96
N VAL A 347 8.23 -27.61 6.40
CA VAL A 347 6.87 -27.98 6.84
C VAL A 347 6.23 -28.88 5.79
N ASP A 348 6.10 -30.15 6.14
CA ASP A 348 5.63 -31.23 5.26
C ASP A 348 4.29 -31.84 5.71
N ASN A 349 3.71 -31.37 6.83
CA ASN A 349 2.42 -31.81 7.33
C ASN A 349 1.76 -30.74 8.21
N LEU A 350 0.46 -30.92 8.44
CA LEU A 350 -0.37 -30.06 9.28
C LEU A 350 0.17 -29.87 10.70
N GLU A 351 0.74 -30.91 11.32
CA GLU A 351 1.25 -30.82 12.69
C GLU A 351 2.49 -29.92 12.80
N LYS A 352 3.44 -30.02 11.86
CA LYS A 352 4.56 -29.07 11.79
C LYS A 352 4.08 -27.67 11.45
N PHE A 353 3.08 -27.53 10.57
CA PHE A 353 2.49 -26.25 10.24
C PHE A 353 1.94 -25.57 11.48
N LYS A 354 1.09 -26.27 12.24
CA LYS A 354 0.52 -25.81 13.52
C LYS A 354 1.60 -25.38 14.53
N LYS A 355 2.74 -26.06 14.58
CA LYS A 355 3.87 -25.65 15.44
C LYS A 355 4.49 -24.31 15.00
N HIS A 356 4.64 -24.06 13.69
CA HIS A 356 5.12 -22.76 13.19
C HIS A 356 4.13 -21.63 13.46
N LEU A 357 2.83 -21.88 13.38
CA LEU A 357 1.80 -20.89 13.72
C LEU A 357 1.89 -20.41 15.18
N MET A 358 2.45 -21.21 16.08
CA MET A 358 2.70 -20.82 17.46
C MET A 358 3.92 -19.92 17.62
N SER A 359 4.86 -19.89 16.66
CA SER A 359 6.10 -19.11 16.73
C SER A 359 5.95 -17.70 16.16
N CYS A 360 6.86 -16.77 16.48
CA CYS A 360 6.85 -15.42 15.90
C CYS A 360 7.16 -15.39 14.40
N GLU A 361 7.86 -16.40 13.88
CA GLU A 361 8.31 -16.47 12.48
C GLU A 361 7.14 -16.37 11.49
N PHE A 362 5.97 -16.87 11.90
CA PHE A 362 4.76 -16.88 11.07
C PHE A 362 4.02 -15.53 11.02
N TRP A 363 4.05 -14.72 12.09
CA TRP A 363 3.17 -13.56 12.24
C TRP A 363 3.67 -12.28 11.56
N GLY A 364 4.61 -12.43 10.64
CA GLY A 364 4.93 -11.46 9.59
C GLY A 364 4.18 -11.69 8.28
N ASN A 365 3.54 -12.85 8.12
CA ASN A 365 2.83 -13.22 6.89
C ASN A 365 1.49 -12.46 6.78
N LYS A 366 1.24 -11.82 5.63
CA LYS A 366 -0.01 -11.05 5.42
C LYS A 366 -1.28 -11.91 5.47
N TRP A 367 -1.25 -13.13 4.95
CA TRP A 367 -2.45 -13.98 4.94
C TRP A 367 -2.76 -14.55 6.32
N ALA A 368 -1.72 -14.87 7.10
CA ALA A 368 -1.85 -15.37 8.47
C ALA A 368 -2.74 -14.46 9.33
N ILE A 369 -2.44 -13.16 9.27
CA ILE A 369 -3.13 -12.17 10.07
C ILE A 369 -4.57 -11.97 9.60
N GLU A 370 -4.80 -11.99 8.29
CA GLU A 370 -6.15 -11.93 7.70
C GLU A 370 -7.04 -13.10 8.17
N TRP A 371 -6.50 -14.32 8.26
CA TRP A 371 -7.22 -15.46 8.83
C TRP A 371 -7.49 -15.27 10.32
N ALA A 372 -6.49 -14.81 11.07
CA ALA A 372 -6.62 -14.62 12.51
C ALA A 372 -7.69 -13.58 12.84
N ILE A 373 -7.79 -12.51 12.04
CA ILE A 373 -8.85 -11.51 12.14
C ILE A 373 -10.22 -12.18 12.04
N VAL A 374 -10.51 -12.90 10.95
CA VAL A 374 -11.82 -13.54 10.74
C VAL A 374 -12.16 -14.55 11.83
N LEU A 375 -11.20 -15.37 12.23
CA LEU A 375 -11.41 -16.36 13.29
C LEU A 375 -11.67 -15.69 14.63
N MET A 376 -10.89 -14.66 14.99
CA MET A 376 -11.05 -13.97 16.28
C MET A 376 -12.35 -13.17 16.33
N GLU A 377 -12.81 -12.57 15.22
CA GLU A 377 -14.14 -11.95 15.16
C GLU A 377 -15.24 -12.97 15.49
N TYR A 378 -15.14 -14.17 14.93
CA TYR A 378 -16.08 -15.26 15.18
C TYR A 378 -16.01 -15.80 16.61
N CYS A 379 -14.82 -16.22 17.06
CA CYS A 379 -14.65 -16.87 18.36
C CYS A 379 -14.95 -15.93 19.52
N LEU A 380 -14.49 -14.68 19.43
CA LEU A 380 -14.65 -13.70 20.50
C LEU A 380 -16.00 -12.98 20.43
N ASN A 381 -16.77 -13.18 19.36
CA ASN A 381 -17.99 -12.43 19.03
C ASN A 381 -17.74 -10.90 19.06
N VAL A 382 -16.73 -10.46 18.31
CA VAL A 382 -16.33 -9.05 18.20
C VAL A 382 -16.20 -8.63 16.75
N LYS A 383 -16.17 -7.33 16.49
CA LYS A 383 -15.86 -6.80 15.16
C LYS A 383 -14.66 -5.86 15.23
N PHE A 384 -13.67 -6.09 14.37
CA PHE A 384 -12.50 -5.22 14.27
C PHE A 384 -12.73 -4.11 13.23
N ILE A 385 -12.22 -2.92 13.53
CA ILE A 385 -12.21 -1.76 12.63
C ILE A 385 -10.77 -1.31 12.48
N PHE A 386 -10.22 -1.39 11.28
CA PHE A 386 -8.81 -1.08 11.03
C PHE A 386 -8.64 0.29 10.39
N PHE A 387 -7.69 1.06 10.91
CA PHE A 387 -7.23 2.34 10.37
C PHE A 387 -5.82 2.18 9.83
N SER A 388 -5.61 2.40 8.53
CA SER A 388 -4.30 2.27 7.91
C SER A 388 -3.56 3.61 7.87
N LYS A 389 -2.46 3.69 8.62
CA LYS A 389 -1.57 4.86 8.61
C LYS A 389 -0.87 5.02 7.26
N GLU A 390 -0.67 3.92 6.53
CA GLU A 390 -0.03 3.94 5.22
C GLU A 390 -0.87 4.68 4.19
N TYR A 391 -2.17 4.40 4.13
CA TYR A 391 -3.10 5.11 3.24
C TYR A 391 -3.24 6.59 3.61
N PHE A 392 -3.13 6.92 4.89
CA PHE A 392 -3.04 8.30 5.34
C PHE A 392 -1.78 9.01 4.81
N LYS A 393 -0.60 8.37 4.86
CA LYS A 393 0.66 8.92 4.33
C LYS A 393 0.61 9.13 2.81
N GLU A 394 -0.09 8.25 2.10
CA GLU A 394 -0.25 8.31 0.63
C GLU A 394 -1.39 9.23 0.17
N ASN A 395 -2.06 9.94 1.10
CA ASN A 395 -3.23 10.80 0.84
C ASN A 395 -4.42 10.07 0.20
N ASP A 396 -4.50 8.75 0.37
CA ASP A 396 -5.64 7.91 -0.04
C ASP A 396 -6.61 7.79 1.16
N PHE A 397 -7.27 8.91 1.48
CA PHE A 397 -8.15 9.02 2.65
C PHE A 397 -9.36 8.07 2.57
N SER A 398 -9.81 7.77 1.35
CA SER A 398 -10.90 6.84 1.06
C SER A 398 -10.62 5.44 1.60
N ASN A 399 -9.35 5.02 1.66
CA ASN A 399 -8.95 3.66 2.05
C ASN A 399 -8.27 3.56 3.41
N ILE A 400 -8.32 4.62 4.23
CA ILE A 400 -7.82 4.59 5.61
C ILE A 400 -8.59 3.56 6.44
N ILE A 401 -9.92 3.55 6.36
CA ILE A 401 -10.74 2.59 7.11
C ILE A 401 -10.97 1.33 6.29
N GLN A 402 -10.58 0.19 6.88
CA GLN A 402 -10.61 -1.12 6.24
C GLN A 402 -11.46 -2.08 7.10
N LEU A 403 -12.52 -2.64 6.51
CA LEU A 403 -13.57 -3.38 7.22
C LEU A 403 -13.72 -4.85 6.76
N GLY A 404 -12.86 -5.28 5.83
CA GLY A 404 -12.96 -6.58 5.16
C GLY A 404 -11.65 -7.33 4.97
N LEU A 405 -10.65 -7.07 5.82
CA LEU A 405 -9.42 -7.86 5.86
C LEU A 405 -9.78 -9.34 6.10
N GLY A 406 -9.34 -10.25 5.23
CA GLY A 406 -9.58 -11.69 5.35
C GLY A 406 -10.93 -12.23 4.85
N ASN A 407 -11.83 -11.39 4.31
CA ASN A 407 -13.14 -11.84 3.80
C ASN A 407 -13.07 -12.76 2.55
N HIS A 408 -11.89 -13.01 2.01
CA HIS A 408 -11.68 -13.90 0.87
C HIS A 408 -11.61 -15.39 1.28
N TYR A 409 -11.63 -15.70 2.57
CA TYR A 409 -11.53 -17.08 3.06
C TYR A 409 -12.93 -17.69 3.26
N PHE A 410 -13.25 -18.58 2.30
CA PHE A 410 -14.58 -19.07 1.93
C PHE A 410 -15.40 -19.74 3.05
N GLN A 411 -14.79 -20.38 4.04
CA GLN A 411 -15.56 -21.30 4.91
C GLN A 411 -16.29 -20.61 6.07
N LEU A 412 -15.66 -19.61 6.72
CA LEU A 412 -16.31 -18.88 7.81
C LEU A 412 -17.28 -17.82 7.29
N LYS A 413 -16.94 -17.17 6.16
CA LYS A 413 -17.81 -16.18 5.51
C LYS A 413 -19.14 -16.82 5.11
N ASP A 414 -19.11 -17.95 4.39
CA ASP A 414 -20.33 -18.67 4.01
C ASP A 414 -21.16 -19.08 5.24
N THR A 415 -20.51 -19.49 6.33
CA THR A 415 -21.22 -19.89 7.56
C THR A 415 -21.91 -18.70 8.23
N LEU A 416 -21.24 -17.53 8.27
CA LEU A 416 -21.79 -16.30 8.85
C LEU A 416 -22.87 -15.66 7.94
N GLU A 417 -22.64 -15.67 6.63
CA GLU A 417 -23.58 -15.14 5.63
C GLU A 417 -24.82 -16.02 5.49
N LYS A 418 -24.69 -17.36 5.54
CA LYS A 418 -25.84 -18.28 5.56
C LYS A 418 -26.69 -18.11 6.81
N LYS A 419 -26.09 -17.77 7.96
CA LYS A 419 -26.84 -17.39 9.16
C LYS A 419 -27.55 -16.04 9.01
N LYS A 420 -27.19 -15.23 8.00
CA LYS A 420 -27.73 -13.88 7.70
C LYS A 420 -27.71 -12.91 8.89
N ARG A 421 -26.93 -13.21 9.92
CA ARG A 421 -26.96 -12.48 11.19
C ARG A 421 -25.63 -12.67 11.91
N PHE A 422 -24.95 -11.56 12.16
CA PHE A 422 -23.77 -11.47 13.02
C PHE A 422 -24.03 -10.35 14.03
N GLU A 423 -23.92 -10.66 15.33
CA GLU A 423 -24.23 -9.73 16.42
C GLU A 423 -23.03 -9.62 17.36
N PRO A 424 -22.04 -8.77 17.03
CA PRO A 424 -20.87 -8.58 17.87
C PRO A 424 -21.28 -7.97 19.22
N ASP A 425 -20.74 -8.52 20.30
CA ASP A 425 -20.88 -7.90 21.63
C ASP A 425 -20.08 -6.60 21.70
N TYR A 426 -18.91 -6.61 21.05
CA TYR A 426 -17.95 -5.52 21.11
C TYR A 426 -17.31 -5.22 19.76
N TYR A 427 -16.85 -3.98 19.63
CA TYR A 427 -16.07 -3.44 18.54
C TYR A 427 -14.73 -3.00 19.09
N ILE A 428 -13.65 -3.32 18.37
CA ILE A 428 -12.29 -2.92 18.74
C ILE A 428 -11.69 -2.19 17.55
N ILE A 429 -11.23 -0.97 17.80
CA ILE A 429 -10.60 -0.14 16.77
C ILE A 429 -9.08 -0.31 16.89
N MET A 430 -8.46 -0.66 15.78
CA MET A 430 -7.01 -0.84 15.69
C MET A 430 -6.47 0.02 14.56
N MET A 431 -5.23 0.48 14.71
CA MET A 431 -4.47 1.00 13.59
C MET A 431 -3.42 0.02 13.12
N MET A 432 -3.05 0.14 11.86
CA MET A 432 -2.03 -0.66 11.19
C MET A 432 -0.95 0.27 10.63
N GLU A 433 0.30 -0.03 10.95
CA GLU A 433 1.48 0.63 10.38
C GLU A 433 2.47 -0.43 9.88
N GLN A 434 3.08 -0.22 8.71
CA GLN A 434 4.18 -1.06 8.27
C GLN A 434 5.41 -0.80 9.12
N SER A 435 6.03 -1.86 9.65
CA SER A 435 7.25 -1.74 10.44
C SER A 435 8.43 -1.31 9.56
N LYS A 436 9.30 -0.45 10.10
CA LYS A 436 10.53 0.01 9.42
C LYS A 436 11.60 -1.09 9.30
N GLN A 437 11.52 -2.15 10.10
CA GLN A 437 12.61 -3.13 10.27
C GLN A 437 12.26 -4.54 9.76
N GLN A 438 11.00 -4.78 9.39
CA GLN A 438 10.55 -6.06 8.83
C GLN A 438 9.31 -5.84 7.98
N SER A 439 9.03 -6.75 7.06
CA SER A 439 7.82 -6.79 6.22
C SER A 439 6.53 -7.07 7.02
N ASN A 440 6.50 -6.72 8.31
CA ASN A 440 5.43 -7.03 9.25
C ASN A 440 4.57 -5.78 9.50
N VAL A 441 3.27 -6.00 9.71
CA VAL A 441 2.34 -4.96 10.12
C VAL A 441 2.31 -4.89 11.64
N ASP A 442 2.53 -3.69 12.17
CA ASP A 442 2.36 -3.39 13.59
C ASP A 442 0.93 -2.92 13.86
N TYR A 443 0.29 -3.54 14.85
CA TYR A 443 -1.07 -3.24 15.26
C TYR A 443 -1.08 -2.54 16.61
N LYS A 444 -1.81 -1.43 16.70
CA LYS A 444 -2.00 -0.71 17.96
C LYS A 444 -3.47 -0.40 18.18
N LEU A 445 -3.91 -0.34 19.43
CA LEU A 445 -5.28 0.03 19.75
C LEU A 445 -5.49 1.52 19.49
N VAL A 446 -6.65 1.85 18.93
CA VAL A 446 -7.14 3.23 18.85
C VAL A 446 -8.21 3.38 19.92
N SER A 447 -7.91 4.17 20.93
CA SER A 447 -8.86 4.50 21.99
C SER A 447 -9.71 5.70 21.61
N TYR A 448 -10.89 5.80 22.21
CA TYR A 448 -11.77 6.97 22.14
C TYR A 448 -12.29 7.26 23.54
N ARG A 449 -12.06 8.48 24.05
CA ARG A 449 -12.36 8.89 25.44
C ARG A 449 -11.78 7.90 26.46
N LYS A 450 -10.53 7.46 26.24
CA LYS A 450 -9.79 6.47 27.06
C LYS A 450 -10.38 5.05 27.07
N LYS A 451 -11.47 4.80 26.34
CA LYS A 451 -12.03 3.45 26.15
C LYS A 451 -11.43 2.81 24.91
N HIS A 452 -11.22 1.51 24.91
CA HIS A 452 -10.62 0.76 23.79
C HIS A 452 -11.40 -0.51 23.38
N ILE A 453 -12.52 -0.77 24.05
CA ILE A 453 -13.50 -1.80 23.66
C ILE A 453 -14.90 -1.21 23.77
N PHE A 454 -15.70 -1.32 22.72
CA PHE A 454 -16.93 -0.52 22.55
C PHE A 454 -18.12 -1.41 22.26
N THR A 455 -19.32 -1.11 22.76
CA THR A 455 -20.54 -1.59 22.11
C THR A 455 -20.84 -0.75 20.86
N PHE A 456 -21.81 -1.17 20.02
CA PHE A 456 -22.14 -0.40 18.82
C PHE A 456 -22.59 1.04 19.15
N SER A 457 -23.36 1.25 20.22
CA SER A 457 -23.82 2.59 20.61
C SER A 457 -22.67 3.51 21.01
N GLU A 458 -21.60 2.97 21.58
CA GLU A 458 -20.41 3.70 22.02
C GLU A 458 -19.44 4.07 20.89
N LEU A 459 -19.57 3.46 19.70
CA LEU A 459 -18.74 3.82 18.56
C LEU A 459 -18.95 5.30 18.19
N PRO A 460 -17.88 6.07 17.94
CA PRO A 460 -17.98 7.47 17.52
C PRO A 460 -18.80 7.62 16.23
N TYR A 461 -19.55 8.72 16.11
CA TYR A 461 -20.49 8.93 15.00
C TYR A 461 -19.79 8.89 13.64
N TYR A 462 -18.61 9.52 13.52
CA TYR A 462 -17.86 9.53 12.27
C TYR A 462 -17.25 8.18 11.90
N VAL A 463 -16.97 7.30 12.88
CA VAL A 463 -16.59 5.90 12.59
C VAL A 463 -17.78 5.18 11.96
N LYS A 464 -18.98 5.30 12.54
CA LYS A 464 -20.23 4.75 11.97
C LYS A 464 -20.52 5.30 10.57
N LYS A 465 -20.29 6.60 10.35
CA LYS A 465 -20.45 7.26 9.04
C LYS A 465 -19.46 6.72 7.99
N ASN A 466 -18.19 6.51 8.37
CA ASN A 466 -17.20 5.92 7.47
C ASN A 466 -17.52 4.46 7.12
N ILE A 467 -18.07 3.69 8.08
CA ILE A 467 -18.60 2.34 7.80
C ILE A 467 -19.78 2.42 6.83
N LEU A 468 -20.69 3.40 6.97
CA LEU A 468 -21.77 3.64 6.02
C LEU A 468 -21.27 3.97 4.61
N ILE A 469 -20.19 4.74 4.48
CA ILE A 469 -19.54 4.99 3.19
C ILE A 469 -19.08 3.67 2.57
N LYS A 470 -18.35 2.84 3.33
CA LYS A 470 -17.92 1.50 2.88
C LYS A 470 -19.08 0.57 2.53
N TYR A 471 -20.21 0.68 3.23
CA TYR A 471 -21.42 -0.08 2.91
C TYR A 471 -22.03 0.34 1.57
N ASN A 472 -22.10 1.64 1.28
CA ASN A 472 -22.58 2.13 -0.01
C ASN A 472 -21.63 1.74 -1.17
N GLU A 473 -20.33 1.60 -0.88
CA GLU A 473 -19.31 1.07 -1.79
C GLU A 473 -19.38 -0.45 -2.01
N LYS A 474 -20.32 -1.15 -1.33
CA LYS A 474 -20.39 -2.62 -1.30
C LYS A 474 -19.10 -3.27 -0.77
N ASN A 475 -18.37 -2.56 0.08
CA ASN A 475 -17.08 -2.97 0.65
C ASN A 475 -17.07 -2.90 2.20
N SER A 476 -18.23 -3.09 2.84
CA SER A 476 -18.33 -3.09 4.31
C SER A 476 -18.02 -4.43 4.96
N GLY A 477 -17.80 -5.49 4.18
CA GLY A 477 -17.66 -6.85 4.71
C GLY A 477 -18.84 -7.27 5.58
N LEU A 478 -18.58 -8.02 6.65
CA LEU A 478 -19.60 -8.53 7.57
C LEU A 478 -20.47 -7.45 8.27
N PHE A 479 -20.12 -6.16 8.20
CA PHE A 479 -21.00 -5.10 8.71
C PHE A 479 -22.37 -5.09 8.03
N SER A 480 -22.46 -5.54 6.76
CA SER A 480 -23.73 -5.63 6.02
C SER A 480 -24.68 -6.71 6.53
N VAL A 481 -24.33 -7.47 7.57
CA VAL A 481 -25.22 -8.44 8.22
C VAL A 481 -25.36 -8.19 9.73
N ILE A 482 -24.90 -7.03 10.20
CA ILE A 482 -25.01 -6.61 11.61
C ILE A 482 -26.32 -5.83 11.82
N PRO A 483 -27.24 -6.29 12.69
CA PRO A 483 -28.54 -5.64 12.90
C PRO A 483 -28.48 -4.18 13.39
N ASP A 484 -27.63 -3.88 14.37
CA ASP A 484 -27.46 -2.51 14.88
C ASP A 484 -26.99 -1.55 13.79
N PHE A 485 -26.11 -2.02 12.90
CA PHE A 485 -25.65 -1.26 11.75
C PHE A 485 -26.76 -1.06 10.72
N HIS A 486 -27.59 -2.06 10.45
CA HIS A 486 -28.77 -1.91 9.60
C HIS A 486 -29.76 -0.88 10.14
N GLN A 487 -29.96 -0.84 11.45
CA GLN A 487 -30.78 0.19 12.08
C GLN A 487 -30.16 1.58 11.88
N PHE A 488 -28.85 1.73 12.07
CA PHE A 488 -28.14 2.98 11.78
C PHE A 488 -28.30 3.43 10.31
N VAL A 489 -28.14 2.50 9.35
CA VAL A 489 -28.34 2.78 7.91
C VAL A 489 -29.77 3.27 7.65
N LYS A 490 -30.79 2.59 8.19
CA LYS A 490 -32.21 2.97 8.03
C LYS A 490 -32.49 4.37 8.56
N ASN A 491 -31.98 4.70 9.75
CA ASN A 491 -32.17 6.02 10.37
C ASN A 491 -31.53 7.13 9.51
N ASN A 492 -30.33 6.91 8.97
CA ASN A 492 -29.66 7.88 8.12
C ASN A 492 -30.34 8.04 6.73
N LYS A 493 -30.86 6.95 6.14
CA LYS A 493 -31.63 7.02 4.88
C LYS A 493 -32.96 7.77 5.03
N ASN A 494 -33.66 7.59 6.15
CA ASN A 494 -34.95 8.24 6.40
C ASN A 494 -34.81 9.74 6.71
N SER A 495 -33.74 10.14 7.39
CA SER A 495 -33.42 11.55 7.69
C SER A 495 -33.23 12.42 6.44
N GLY A 496 -32.91 11.81 5.28
CA GLY A 496 -32.78 12.51 3.99
C GLY A 496 -34.10 12.70 3.23
N LYS A 497 -35.16 11.95 3.56
CA LYS A 497 -36.44 12.00 2.84
C LYS A 497 -37.41 13.06 3.38
N GLU A 498 -37.21 13.57 4.60
CA GLU A 498 -38.09 14.61 5.17
C GLU A 498 -37.93 15.99 4.51
N LYS A 499 -36.88 16.23 3.71
CA LYS A 499 -36.71 17.48 2.94
C LYS A 499 -37.18 17.42 1.47
N LYS A 500 -37.76 16.30 1.01
CA LYS A 500 -38.33 16.17 -0.33
C LYS A 500 -39.71 15.51 -0.28
N ARG A 501 -40.69 16.22 0.29
CA ARG A 501 -42.10 16.01 -0.01
C ARG A 501 -42.61 17.18 -0.84
N GLU A 502 -42.23 17.18 -2.11
CA GLU A 502 -43.12 17.70 -3.15
C GLU A 502 -43.69 16.49 -3.91
N LYS A 503 -44.99 16.61 -4.16
CA LYS A 503 -45.95 15.59 -4.56
C LYS A 503 -45.51 14.76 -5.77
N THR A 504 -45.36 13.46 -5.57
CA THR A 504 -45.92 12.45 -6.49
C THR A 504 -46.42 11.27 -5.67
N THR A 505 -47.73 11.17 -5.55
CA THR A 505 -48.46 9.96 -5.18
C THR A 505 -48.22 8.91 -6.26
N ASN A 506 -47.60 7.79 -5.89
CA ASN A 506 -48.07 6.45 -6.24
C ASN A 506 -47.32 5.45 -5.36
N GLY A 507 -48.11 4.68 -4.61
CA GLY A 507 -47.61 3.70 -3.65
C GLY A 507 -47.21 2.40 -4.34
N SER A 508 -46.04 1.90 -3.97
CA SER A 508 -45.77 0.48 -3.83
C SER A 508 -44.74 0.32 -2.72
N ASN A 509 -45.20 -0.11 -1.55
CA ASN A 509 -44.34 -0.69 -0.53
C ASN A 509 -43.92 -2.07 -1.03
N SER A 510 -42.80 -2.16 -1.74
CA SER A 510 -42.06 -3.41 -1.85
C SER A 510 -40.96 -3.40 -0.80
N ILE A 511 -41.10 -4.29 0.17
CA ILE A 511 -40.00 -4.78 0.99
C ILE A 511 -39.02 -5.42 -0.02
N GLU A 512 -37.94 -4.71 -0.36
CA GLU A 512 -36.83 -5.30 -1.10
C GLU A 512 -36.22 -6.38 -0.21
N ASN A 513 -36.61 -7.62 -0.50
CA ASN A 513 -35.87 -8.79 -0.09
C ASN A 513 -34.52 -8.73 -0.80
N ASP A 514 -33.43 -8.68 -0.04
CA ASP A 514 -32.09 -9.02 -0.50
C ASP A 514 -32.10 -10.51 -0.95
N ILE A 515 -32.53 -10.73 -2.18
CA ILE A 515 -32.23 -11.91 -2.98
C ILE A 515 -30.72 -11.80 -3.30
N PRO A 516 -29.92 -12.88 -3.21
CA PRO A 516 -28.56 -12.83 -3.72
C PRO A 516 -28.62 -12.37 -5.17
N ASP A 517 -27.91 -11.30 -5.51
CA ASP A 517 -27.73 -10.86 -6.89
C ASP A 517 -27.42 -12.10 -7.73
N LEU A 518 -28.40 -12.55 -8.52
CA LEU A 518 -28.11 -13.38 -9.66
C LEU A 518 -27.26 -12.47 -10.53
N GLU A 519 -25.95 -12.70 -10.61
CA GLU A 519 -25.00 -11.87 -11.36
C GLU A 519 -25.61 -11.61 -12.74
N GLU A 520 -26.19 -10.42 -12.93
CA GLU A 520 -26.69 -9.99 -14.21
C GLU A 520 -25.45 -9.81 -15.05
N LEU A 521 -25.16 -10.81 -15.91
CA LEU A 521 -23.97 -10.81 -16.76
C LEU A 521 -23.95 -9.50 -17.54
N SER A 522 -22.99 -8.63 -17.23
CA SER A 522 -22.85 -7.35 -17.89
C SER A 522 -22.63 -7.57 -19.39
N GLU A 523 -23.03 -6.62 -20.23
CA GLU A 523 -22.77 -6.68 -21.68
C GLU A 523 -21.28 -6.94 -21.99
N THR A 524 -20.38 -6.41 -21.16
CA THR A 524 -18.93 -6.60 -21.26
C THR A 524 -18.50 -8.01 -20.85
N SER A 525 -19.12 -8.60 -19.82
CA SER A 525 -18.95 -10.01 -19.45
C SER A 525 -19.41 -10.93 -20.59
N LEU A 526 -20.61 -10.67 -21.15
CA LEU A 526 -21.17 -11.43 -22.28
C LEU A 526 -20.30 -11.36 -23.54
N ARG A 527 -19.57 -10.26 -23.75
CA ARG A 527 -18.62 -10.07 -24.86
C ARG A 527 -17.24 -10.70 -24.61
N GLY A 528 -16.96 -11.20 -23.40
CA GLY A 528 -15.68 -11.82 -23.06
C GLY A 528 -14.49 -10.85 -23.03
N LEU A 529 -14.71 -9.57 -22.71
CA LEU A 529 -13.68 -8.52 -22.72
C LEU A 529 -12.64 -8.66 -21.59
N TYR A 530 -12.90 -9.50 -20.58
CA TYR A 530 -12.05 -9.68 -19.42
C TYR A 530 -12.24 -11.07 -18.77
N ASP A 531 -11.36 -11.40 -17.83
CA ASP A 531 -11.43 -12.55 -16.90
C ASP A 531 -11.91 -12.07 -15.52
N ASP A 532 -13.08 -12.53 -15.05
CA ASP A 532 -13.68 -12.15 -13.75
C ASP A 532 -12.86 -12.64 -12.51
N SER A 533 -11.84 -13.47 -12.72
CA SER A 533 -10.90 -13.84 -11.67
C SER A 533 -9.78 -12.82 -11.46
N ILE A 534 -9.66 -11.80 -12.33
CA ILE A 534 -8.64 -10.75 -12.25
C ILE A 534 -9.33 -9.38 -12.31
N MET A 535 -9.24 -8.60 -11.24
CA MET A 535 -9.87 -7.28 -11.11
C MET A 535 -8.88 -6.26 -10.56
N PHE A 536 -8.74 -5.14 -11.27
CA PHE A 536 -7.96 -3.98 -10.84
C PHE A 536 -8.86 -2.79 -10.57
N ILE A 537 -8.56 -2.06 -9.49
CA ILE A 537 -9.32 -0.88 -9.07
C ILE A 537 -8.41 0.33 -9.16
N SER A 538 -8.88 1.37 -9.85
CA SER A 538 -8.08 2.56 -10.10
C SER A 538 -8.87 3.86 -9.93
N TYR A 539 -8.20 4.84 -9.34
CA TYR A 539 -8.62 6.23 -9.28
C TYR A 539 -7.40 7.12 -8.97
N ILE A 540 -7.56 8.45 -9.00
CA ILE A 540 -6.43 9.37 -8.96
C ILE A 540 -5.59 9.31 -7.67
N HIS A 541 -6.19 8.91 -6.55
CA HIS A 541 -5.47 8.75 -5.27
C HIS A 541 -5.09 7.30 -4.96
N SER A 542 -5.25 6.36 -5.90
CA SER A 542 -4.87 4.96 -5.68
C SER A 542 -3.43 4.81 -5.20
N ASN A 543 -3.21 4.08 -4.11
CA ASN A 543 -1.87 3.70 -3.66
C ASN A 543 -1.11 2.87 -4.72
N GLY A 544 0.10 3.31 -5.09
CA GLY A 544 0.95 2.66 -6.09
C GLY A 544 1.80 1.50 -5.55
N LYS A 545 1.97 1.37 -4.23
CA LYS A 545 2.86 0.39 -3.61
C LYS A 545 2.42 -1.07 -3.76
N PRO A 546 1.13 -1.43 -3.63
CA PRO A 546 0.70 -2.82 -3.80
C PRO A 546 0.94 -3.33 -5.22
N PHE A 547 1.44 -4.56 -5.35
CA PHE A 547 1.54 -5.24 -6.64
C PHE A 547 0.17 -5.33 -7.34
N PRO A 548 0.09 -5.33 -8.69
CA PRO A 548 -1.18 -5.50 -9.40
C PRO A 548 -2.03 -6.68 -8.90
N GLY A 549 -3.29 -6.41 -8.58
CA GLY A 549 -4.22 -7.42 -8.06
C GLY A 549 -4.20 -7.59 -6.54
N LEU A 550 -3.25 -6.95 -5.83
CA LEU A 550 -3.14 -6.98 -4.37
C LEU A 550 -3.50 -5.63 -3.70
N GLY A 551 -4.03 -4.68 -4.45
CA GLY A 551 -4.62 -3.45 -3.92
C GLY A 551 -5.94 -3.71 -3.17
N ILE A 552 -6.45 -2.70 -2.44
CA ILE A 552 -7.71 -2.85 -1.70
C ILE A 552 -8.86 -3.09 -2.68
N GLY A 553 -9.59 -4.18 -2.45
CA GLY A 553 -10.73 -4.60 -3.27
C GLY A 553 -10.33 -5.24 -4.61
N GLU A 554 -9.05 -5.27 -4.94
CA GLU A 554 -8.56 -5.97 -6.13
C GLU A 554 -8.54 -7.48 -5.91
N LYS A 555 -8.56 -8.23 -7.02
CA LYS A 555 -8.55 -9.69 -7.02
C LYS A 555 -7.59 -10.18 -8.09
N ILE A 556 -6.77 -11.17 -7.74
CA ILE A 556 -5.93 -11.90 -8.69
C ILE A 556 -5.67 -13.30 -8.16
N ARG A 557 -5.54 -14.28 -9.05
CA ARG A 557 -5.09 -15.62 -8.66
C ARG A 557 -3.56 -15.67 -8.61
N MET A 558 -3.00 -16.46 -7.69
CA MET A 558 -1.55 -16.50 -7.47
C MET A 558 -0.78 -17.09 -8.67
N ASP A 559 -1.38 -18.04 -9.39
CA ASP A 559 -0.82 -18.70 -10.58
C ASP A 559 -0.54 -17.73 -11.74
N VAL A 560 -1.33 -16.66 -11.84
CA VAL A 560 -1.20 -15.64 -12.90
C VAL A 560 -0.59 -14.34 -12.40
N LEU A 561 -0.12 -14.27 -11.15
CA LEU A 561 0.33 -13.00 -10.58
C LEU A 561 1.50 -12.38 -11.38
N LEU A 562 2.46 -13.21 -11.79
CA LEU A 562 3.67 -12.78 -12.49
C LEU A 562 3.40 -12.30 -13.92
N GLU A 563 2.24 -12.62 -14.46
CA GLU A 563 1.80 -12.13 -15.76
C GLU A 563 1.69 -10.61 -15.84
N PHE A 564 1.59 -9.94 -14.68
CA PHE A 564 1.39 -8.51 -14.55
C PHE A 564 2.64 -7.75 -14.05
N VAL A 565 3.82 -8.39 -14.09
CA VAL A 565 5.09 -7.70 -13.76
C VAL A 565 5.32 -6.49 -14.67
N ASP A 566 4.98 -6.59 -15.96
CA ASP A 566 5.09 -5.46 -16.90
C ASP A 566 4.27 -4.25 -16.42
N LEU A 567 3.10 -4.48 -15.81
CA LEU A 567 2.25 -3.41 -15.25
C LEU A 567 2.83 -2.87 -13.94
N ALA A 568 3.40 -3.74 -13.09
CA ALA A 568 4.03 -3.35 -11.84
C ALA A 568 5.27 -2.46 -12.01
N LEU A 569 5.95 -2.55 -13.17
CA LEU A 569 7.09 -1.70 -13.53
C LEU A 569 6.70 -0.27 -13.92
N ILE A 570 5.41 -0.01 -14.14
CA ILE A 570 4.93 1.31 -14.53
C ILE A 570 4.54 2.07 -13.26
N ASP A 571 5.35 3.06 -12.92
CA ASP A 571 5.08 3.92 -11.77
C ASP A 571 3.70 4.56 -11.86
N ASN A 572 2.98 4.51 -10.74
CA ASN A 572 1.64 5.07 -10.59
C ASN A 572 0.62 4.56 -11.63
N TRP A 573 0.77 3.33 -12.15
CA TRP A 573 -0.10 2.81 -13.21
C TRP A 573 -1.60 2.90 -12.87
N ARG A 574 -1.99 2.65 -11.61
CA ARG A 574 -3.39 2.80 -11.16
C ARG A 574 -3.88 4.22 -11.33
N LYS A 575 -3.08 5.22 -10.92
CA LYS A 575 -3.44 6.64 -11.06
C LYS A 575 -3.53 7.04 -12.53
N LYS A 576 -2.58 6.59 -13.35
CA LYS A 576 -2.52 6.86 -14.80
C LYS A 576 -3.74 6.34 -15.58
N LEU A 577 -4.43 5.30 -15.09
CA LEU A 577 -5.71 4.85 -15.66
C LEU A 577 -6.85 5.86 -15.49
N SER A 578 -6.81 6.70 -14.45
CA SER A 578 -7.87 7.65 -14.13
C SER A 578 -8.08 8.70 -15.21
N ASN A 579 -9.34 9.09 -15.43
CA ASN A 579 -9.70 10.22 -16.30
C ASN A 579 -9.14 11.56 -15.80
N GLU A 580 -8.84 11.64 -14.51
CA GLU A 580 -8.29 12.82 -13.85
C GLU A 580 -6.77 12.94 -14.00
N TRP A 581 -6.09 11.87 -14.42
CA TRP A 581 -4.65 11.90 -14.65
C TRP A 581 -4.31 12.90 -15.75
N VAL A 582 -3.44 13.85 -15.42
CA VAL A 582 -2.98 14.89 -16.34
C VAL A 582 -2.01 14.27 -17.34
N GLN A 583 -2.49 14.10 -18.56
CA GLN A 583 -1.70 13.70 -19.71
C GLN A 583 -2.32 14.38 -20.93
N PRO A 584 -1.71 15.46 -21.44
CA PRO A 584 -2.32 16.21 -22.52
C PRO A 584 -2.50 15.41 -23.81
N PHE A 585 -3.64 15.60 -24.48
CA PHE A 585 -3.96 15.02 -25.79
C PHE A 585 -4.76 16.03 -26.64
N THR A 586 -4.90 15.75 -27.94
CA THR A 586 -5.67 16.59 -28.87
C THR A 586 -6.98 15.90 -29.23
N LEU A 587 -8.09 16.61 -29.12
CA LEU A 587 -9.42 16.15 -29.54
C LEU A 587 -10.26 17.36 -29.94
N ASP A 588 -11.06 17.23 -30.99
CA ASP A 588 -11.82 18.33 -31.61
C ASP A 588 -10.96 19.55 -31.99
N ASN A 589 -9.73 19.33 -32.45
CA ASN A 589 -8.75 20.39 -32.76
C ASN A 589 -8.35 21.26 -31.56
N HIS A 590 -8.60 20.81 -30.34
CA HIS A 590 -8.24 21.50 -29.10
C HIS A 590 -7.34 20.62 -28.25
N LYS A 591 -6.47 21.25 -27.45
CA LYS A 591 -5.60 20.53 -26.51
C LYS A 591 -6.27 20.44 -25.14
N TRP A 592 -6.33 19.23 -24.58
CA TRP A 592 -6.99 18.96 -23.29
C TRP A 592 -5.98 18.42 -22.30
N ASN A 593 -6.06 18.85 -21.04
CA ASN A 593 -5.08 18.47 -20.02
C ASN A 593 -5.32 17.06 -19.45
N SER A 594 -6.58 16.62 -19.41
CA SER A 594 -6.99 15.26 -19.05
C SER A 594 -8.34 14.91 -19.67
N VAL A 595 -8.75 13.63 -19.57
CA VAL A 595 -10.07 13.16 -20.04
C VAL A 595 -11.18 13.89 -19.28
N GLU A 596 -10.97 14.13 -17.98
CA GLU A 596 -11.93 14.83 -17.14
C GLU A 596 -12.17 16.27 -17.61
N HIS A 597 -11.12 17.00 -18.02
CA HIS A 597 -11.28 18.34 -18.58
C HIS A 597 -12.18 18.34 -19.81
N TYR A 598 -11.89 17.46 -20.77
CA TYR A 598 -12.72 17.33 -21.98
C TYR A 598 -14.15 16.91 -21.64
N TYR A 599 -14.33 15.90 -20.79
CA TYR A 599 -15.66 15.39 -20.42
C TYR A 599 -16.52 16.48 -19.78
N GLN A 600 -15.95 17.27 -18.85
CA GLN A 600 -16.65 18.38 -18.21
C GLN A 600 -16.95 19.52 -19.19
N ALA A 601 -16.02 19.83 -20.11
CA ALA A 601 -16.24 20.81 -21.16
C ALA A 601 -17.39 20.40 -22.09
N SER A 602 -17.38 19.14 -22.53
CA SER A 602 -18.26 18.62 -23.59
C SER A 602 -19.76 18.77 -23.26
N LYS A 603 -20.10 18.96 -21.99
CA LYS A 603 -21.44 19.34 -21.50
C LYS A 603 -21.97 20.66 -22.06
N PHE A 604 -21.10 21.52 -22.60
CA PHE A 604 -21.41 22.87 -23.06
C PHE A 604 -21.05 23.09 -24.54
N LYS A 605 -20.64 22.01 -25.23
CA LYS A 605 -20.05 22.05 -26.58
C LYS A 605 -20.99 22.64 -27.64
N GLN A 606 -22.30 22.43 -27.51
CA GLN A 606 -23.27 22.87 -28.53
C GLN A 606 -23.83 24.27 -28.24
N THR A 607 -24.31 24.51 -27.03
CA THR A 607 -25.02 25.75 -26.70
C THR A 607 -24.11 26.86 -26.21
N ASN A 608 -22.95 26.52 -25.65
CA ASN A 608 -22.06 27.46 -24.95
C ASN A 608 -20.57 27.23 -25.33
N PRO A 609 -20.20 27.37 -26.62
CA PRO A 609 -18.86 27.03 -27.12
C PRO A 609 -17.73 27.84 -26.46
N GLY A 610 -17.96 29.11 -26.10
CA GLY A 610 -16.98 29.92 -25.38
C GLY A 610 -16.66 29.36 -23.99
N PHE A 611 -17.68 28.87 -23.27
CA PHE A 611 -17.47 28.23 -21.97
C PHE A 611 -16.84 26.85 -22.13
N TYR A 612 -17.22 26.07 -23.14
CA TYR A 612 -16.53 24.81 -23.52
C TYR A 612 -15.03 25.01 -23.69
N LEU A 613 -14.60 26.03 -24.45
CA LEU A 613 -13.17 26.31 -24.70
C LEU A 613 -12.41 26.75 -23.45
N SER A 614 -13.10 27.29 -22.43
CA SER A 614 -12.42 27.66 -21.18
C SER A 614 -11.81 26.45 -20.45
N PHE A 615 -12.25 25.22 -20.74
CA PHE A 615 -11.66 23.99 -20.19
C PHE A 615 -10.49 23.46 -21.02
N SER A 616 -10.27 23.99 -22.23
CA SER A 616 -9.15 23.58 -23.09
C SER A 616 -7.88 24.34 -22.70
N LEU A 617 -6.74 23.69 -22.89
CA LEU A 617 -5.41 24.29 -22.64
C LEU A 617 -5.12 25.46 -23.58
N ASP A 618 -5.88 25.65 -24.65
CA ASP A 618 -5.68 26.72 -25.63
C ASP A 618 -5.94 28.10 -25.00
N THR A 619 -6.81 28.17 -23.97
CA THR A 619 -7.13 29.41 -23.26
C THR A 619 -6.25 29.64 -22.03
N GLY A 620 -5.58 28.61 -21.53
CA GLY A 620 -4.74 28.68 -20.34
C GLY A 620 -5.48 29.02 -19.04
N SER A 621 -6.81 28.85 -19.01
CA SER A 621 -7.65 29.21 -17.87
C SER A 621 -7.41 28.32 -16.64
N GLU A 622 -7.92 28.74 -15.48
CA GLU A 622 -7.92 27.90 -14.27
C GLU A 622 -8.72 26.59 -14.46
N LEU A 623 -9.81 26.64 -15.23
CA LEU A 623 -10.63 25.46 -15.54
C LEU A 623 -9.88 24.48 -16.45
N SER A 624 -8.91 24.92 -17.25
CA SER A 624 -8.13 24.03 -18.12
C SER A 624 -6.94 23.36 -17.41
N LYS A 625 -6.58 23.83 -16.22
CA LYS A 625 -5.42 23.35 -15.45
C LYS A 625 -5.83 22.51 -14.26
N ASN A 626 -6.94 22.85 -13.59
CA ASN A 626 -7.37 22.23 -12.34
C ASN A 626 -8.60 21.32 -12.56
N VAL A 627 -8.38 20.01 -12.43
CA VAL A 627 -9.41 18.97 -12.62
C VAL A 627 -10.60 19.16 -11.69
N GLU A 628 -10.36 19.52 -10.43
CA GLU A 628 -11.43 19.66 -9.44
C GLU A 628 -12.29 20.90 -9.73
N LYS A 629 -11.67 22.03 -10.13
CA LYS A 629 -12.40 23.20 -10.62
C LYS A 629 -13.21 22.85 -11.87
N ALA A 630 -12.65 22.09 -12.81
CA ALA A 630 -13.36 21.61 -13.99
C ALA A 630 -14.59 20.76 -13.63
N LYS A 631 -14.43 19.78 -12.73
CA LYS A 631 -15.52 18.94 -12.20
C LYS A 631 -16.64 19.77 -11.58
N SER A 632 -16.28 20.80 -10.83
CA SER A 632 -17.25 21.67 -10.15
C SER A 632 -17.98 22.59 -11.11
N ALA A 633 -17.27 23.20 -12.07
CA ALA A 633 -17.84 24.04 -13.11
C ALA A 633 -18.79 23.24 -14.05
N GLY A 634 -18.39 22.03 -14.44
CA GLY A 634 -19.22 21.11 -15.23
C GLY A 634 -20.26 20.33 -14.39
N GLY A 635 -20.24 20.48 -13.07
CA GLY A 635 -21.15 19.82 -12.14
C GLY A 635 -22.58 20.37 -12.19
N LYS A 636 -23.50 19.78 -11.41
CA LYS A 636 -24.91 20.19 -11.41
C LYS A 636 -25.09 21.66 -10.99
N THR A 637 -24.34 22.09 -9.98
CA THR A 637 -24.45 23.44 -9.39
C THR A 637 -23.55 24.47 -10.08
N GLY A 638 -22.47 24.05 -10.75
CA GLY A 638 -21.48 24.99 -11.29
C GLY A 638 -20.67 25.72 -10.22
N LYS A 639 -20.70 25.24 -8.97
CA LYS A 639 -20.12 25.90 -7.79
C LYS A 639 -18.95 25.11 -7.24
N TRP A 640 -17.90 25.82 -6.82
CA TRP A 640 -16.70 25.30 -6.17
C TRP A 640 -16.72 25.63 -4.69
N GLU A 641 -16.58 24.62 -3.85
CA GLU A 641 -16.44 24.78 -2.40
C GLU A 641 -14.95 24.94 -2.10
N VAL A 642 -14.55 26.11 -1.60
CA VAL A 642 -13.15 26.40 -1.23
C VAL A 642 -12.86 25.82 0.15
N ASP A 643 -13.80 26.04 1.07
CA ASP A 643 -13.85 25.50 2.43
C ASP A 643 -15.33 25.32 2.83
N GLU A 644 -15.63 24.68 3.97
CA GLU A 644 -17.01 24.38 4.45
C GLU A 644 -17.94 25.63 4.58
N LYS A 645 -17.42 26.83 4.35
CA LYS A 645 -18.13 28.13 4.44
C LYS A 645 -18.15 28.93 3.14
N ASP A 646 -17.16 28.75 2.25
CA ASP A 646 -16.96 29.61 1.09
C ASP A 646 -17.24 28.86 -0.21
N VAL A 647 -18.21 29.37 -0.97
CA VAL A 647 -18.68 28.77 -2.22
C VAL A 647 -18.56 29.80 -3.35
N VAL A 648 -17.75 29.48 -4.35
CA VAL A 648 -17.50 30.31 -5.53
C VAL A 648 -18.30 29.76 -6.72
N LEU A 649 -19.03 30.63 -7.42
CA LEU A 649 -19.69 30.25 -8.67
C LEU A 649 -18.67 30.25 -9.81
N LEU A 650 -18.41 29.08 -10.42
CA LEU A 650 -17.48 28.92 -11.54
C LEU A 650 -18.20 28.96 -12.90
N ARG A 651 -19.41 28.40 -12.97
CA ARG A 651 -20.24 28.42 -14.19
C ARG A 651 -21.18 29.62 -14.15
N PRO A 652 -21.18 30.51 -15.16
CA PRO A 652 -22.14 31.60 -15.25
C PRO A 652 -23.59 31.09 -15.21
N GLU A 653 -24.52 31.85 -14.62
CA GLU A 653 -25.92 31.41 -14.42
C GLU A 653 -26.66 31.15 -15.74
N ASN A 654 -26.29 31.86 -16.81
CA ASN A 654 -26.86 31.69 -18.14
C ASN A 654 -26.26 30.52 -18.94
N VAL A 655 -25.24 29.83 -18.40
CA VAL A 655 -24.62 28.67 -19.04
C VAL A 655 -25.23 27.40 -18.48
N GLU A 656 -26.03 26.73 -19.31
CA GLU A 656 -26.69 25.47 -19.00
C GLU A 656 -25.99 24.28 -19.68
N ILE A 657 -26.15 23.09 -19.09
CA ILE A 657 -25.70 21.85 -19.70
C ILE A 657 -26.56 21.57 -20.94
N ASP A 658 -25.91 21.20 -22.05
CA ASP A 658 -26.55 20.85 -23.30
C ASP A 658 -27.65 19.77 -23.05
N PRO A 659 -28.90 19.99 -23.50
CA PRO A 659 -30.03 19.09 -23.22
C PRO A 659 -29.85 17.65 -23.72
N ASP A 660 -28.95 17.43 -24.68
CA ASP A 660 -28.65 16.14 -25.28
C ASP A 660 -27.57 15.35 -24.53
N PHE A 661 -26.76 16.02 -23.69
CA PHE A 661 -25.52 15.45 -23.15
C PHE A 661 -25.78 14.14 -22.40
N TYR A 662 -26.62 14.19 -21.37
CA TYR A 662 -26.96 13.01 -20.55
C TYR A 662 -27.96 12.07 -21.24
N LYS A 663 -28.57 12.45 -22.37
CA LYS A 663 -29.54 11.62 -23.10
C LYS A 663 -28.84 10.64 -24.04
N SER A 664 -27.79 11.07 -24.74
CA SER A 664 -27.18 10.25 -25.78
C SER A 664 -25.67 10.46 -25.99
N ARG A 665 -25.10 11.60 -25.58
CA ARG A 665 -23.74 12.00 -25.99
C ARG A 665 -22.65 11.69 -24.96
N TYR A 666 -22.96 11.70 -23.67
CA TYR A 666 -21.98 11.59 -22.58
C TYR A 666 -21.01 10.40 -22.72
N ASN A 667 -21.51 9.22 -23.12
CA ASN A 667 -20.69 8.02 -23.19
C ASN A 667 -19.74 8.07 -24.40
N LYS A 668 -20.21 8.61 -25.53
CA LYS A 668 -19.37 8.85 -26.71
C LYS A 668 -18.26 9.85 -26.42
N GLU A 669 -18.59 10.99 -25.79
CA GLU A 669 -17.58 12.01 -25.44
C GLU A 669 -16.52 11.46 -24.49
N LEU A 670 -16.93 10.63 -23.52
CA LEU A 670 -16.00 9.95 -22.63
C LEU A 670 -15.11 8.95 -23.39
N TYR A 671 -15.71 8.12 -24.25
CA TYR A 671 -14.97 7.15 -25.07
C TYR A 671 -13.95 7.85 -25.98
N ASP A 672 -14.35 8.89 -26.71
CA ASP A 672 -13.49 9.60 -27.66
C ASP A 672 -12.30 10.25 -26.95
N ALA A 673 -12.52 10.83 -25.76
CA ALA A 673 -11.46 11.40 -24.92
C ALA A 673 -10.50 10.34 -24.37
N GLN A 674 -11.03 9.22 -23.85
CA GLN A 674 -10.20 8.11 -23.39
C GLN A 674 -9.39 7.51 -24.54
N TYR A 675 -10.02 7.31 -25.70
CA TYR A 675 -9.35 6.81 -26.90
C TYR A 675 -8.22 7.76 -27.31
N ALA A 676 -8.47 9.07 -27.38
CA ALA A 676 -7.44 10.06 -27.68
C ALA A 676 -6.27 10.02 -26.67
N LYS A 677 -6.56 10.00 -25.35
CA LYS A 677 -5.54 9.87 -24.29
C LYS A 677 -4.66 8.64 -24.47
N PHE A 678 -5.27 7.46 -24.67
CA PHE A 678 -4.55 6.19 -24.68
C PHE A 678 -3.91 5.83 -26.02
N THR A 679 -4.30 6.48 -27.12
CA THR A 679 -3.71 6.24 -28.45
C THR A 679 -2.66 7.26 -28.87
N GLN A 680 -2.72 8.49 -28.34
CA GLN A 680 -1.75 9.55 -28.67
C GLN A 680 -0.50 9.52 -27.77
N ASN A 681 -0.50 8.71 -26.71
CA ASN A 681 0.63 8.54 -25.81
C ASN A 681 1.04 7.07 -25.70
N LYS A 682 2.24 6.74 -26.20
CA LYS A 682 2.75 5.36 -26.24
C LYS A 682 2.85 4.72 -24.86
N GLU A 683 3.28 5.44 -23.84
CA GLU A 683 3.41 4.89 -22.48
C GLU A 683 2.04 4.49 -21.91
N LEU A 684 1.01 5.30 -22.16
CA LEU A 684 -0.35 4.98 -21.77
C LEU A 684 -0.93 3.84 -22.61
N THR A 685 -0.62 3.77 -23.91
CA THR A 685 -0.95 2.61 -24.74
C THR A 685 -0.37 1.33 -24.15
N ASP A 686 0.94 1.33 -23.87
CA ASP A 686 1.65 0.19 -23.30
C ASP A 686 1.07 -0.19 -21.91
N LEU A 687 0.74 0.81 -21.09
CA LEU A 687 0.10 0.62 -19.79
C LEU A 687 -1.26 -0.08 -19.92
N LEU A 688 -2.15 0.42 -20.78
CA LEU A 688 -3.48 -0.18 -20.97
C LEU A 688 -3.36 -1.62 -21.48
N MET A 689 -2.41 -1.89 -22.38
CA MET A 689 -2.13 -3.23 -22.87
C MET A 689 -1.54 -4.15 -21.80
N ALA A 690 -0.72 -3.62 -20.89
CA ALA A 690 -0.17 -4.36 -19.76
C ALA A 690 -1.24 -4.79 -18.73
N THR A 691 -2.45 -4.22 -18.78
CA THR A 691 -3.59 -4.71 -17.99
C THR A 691 -4.17 -6.04 -18.48
N LYS A 692 -3.73 -6.54 -19.65
CA LYS A 692 -4.17 -7.82 -20.24
C LYS A 692 -5.69 -7.97 -20.24
N LYS A 693 -6.25 -9.13 -19.89
CA LYS A 693 -7.70 -9.34 -19.76
C LYS A 693 -8.22 -9.05 -18.34
N ALA A 694 -7.54 -8.22 -17.55
CA ALA A 694 -8.08 -7.85 -16.24
C ALA A 694 -9.36 -7.03 -16.38
N LYS A 695 -10.32 -7.25 -15.49
CA LYS A 695 -11.49 -6.38 -15.32
C LYS A 695 -11.03 -5.07 -14.69
N LEU A 696 -11.32 -3.95 -15.35
CA LEU A 696 -10.93 -2.62 -14.88
C LEU A 696 -12.12 -1.94 -14.21
N MET A 697 -11.94 -1.58 -12.95
CA MET A 697 -12.95 -0.90 -12.14
C MET A 697 -12.44 0.48 -11.71
N HIS A 698 -13.36 1.42 -11.62
CA HIS A 698 -13.17 2.75 -11.09
C HIS A 698 -13.75 2.85 -9.69
N TYR A 699 -12.94 3.32 -8.75
CA TYR A 699 -13.43 3.68 -7.42
C TYR A 699 -14.08 5.06 -7.43
N VAL A 700 -15.32 5.12 -6.96
CA VAL A 700 -16.06 6.37 -6.73
C VAL A 700 -16.46 6.42 -5.27
N ASN A 701 -16.09 7.50 -4.57
CA ASN A 701 -16.37 7.65 -3.15
C ASN A 701 -17.87 7.50 -2.84
N ASN A 702 -18.21 6.68 -1.84
CA ASN A 702 -19.57 6.46 -1.36
C ASN A 702 -20.55 5.90 -2.42
N LYS A 703 -20.02 5.23 -3.45
CA LYS A 703 -20.79 4.52 -4.48
C LYS A 703 -20.18 3.15 -4.77
N PRO A 704 -20.95 2.18 -5.28
CA PRO A 704 -20.38 0.94 -5.81
C PRO A 704 -19.32 1.22 -6.88
N LEU A 705 -18.39 0.28 -7.03
CA LEU A 705 -17.38 0.35 -8.10
C LEU A 705 -18.06 0.47 -9.47
N GLU A 706 -17.57 1.38 -10.29
CA GLU A 706 -18.06 1.58 -11.66
C GLU A 706 -17.11 0.88 -12.64
N GLU A 707 -17.64 0.21 -13.65
CA GLU A 707 -16.80 -0.49 -14.61
C GLU A 707 -16.16 0.47 -15.62
N TYR A 708 -14.85 0.37 -15.85
CA TYR A 708 -14.16 1.08 -16.94
C TYR A 708 -14.39 0.37 -18.29
N LYS A 709 -15.66 0.23 -18.69
CA LYS A 709 -16.08 -0.44 -19.93
C LYS A 709 -15.32 0.09 -21.14
N ASN A 710 -15.30 1.41 -21.32
CA ASN A 710 -14.65 2.05 -22.45
C ASN A 710 -13.14 1.75 -22.51
N LEU A 711 -12.42 1.71 -21.38
CA LEU A 711 -11.00 1.36 -21.39
C LEU A 711 -10.76 -0.09 -21.84
N MET A 712 -11.62 -1.01 -21.43
CA MET A 712 -11.53 -2.42 -21.86
C MET A 712 -11.88 -2.58 -23.34
N GLU A 713 -12.84 -1.81 -23.86
CA GLU A 713 -13.15 -1.76 -25.29
C GLU A 713 -12.01 -1.15 -26.12
N ILE A 714 -11.38 -0.07 -25.63
CA ILE A 714 -10.21 0.55 -26.26
C ILE A 714 -9.05 -0.43 -26.27
N ARG A 715 -8.81 -1.14 -25.17
CA ARG A 715 -7.79 -2.20 -25.06
C ARG A 715 -8.01 -3.30 -26.10
N GLU A 716 -9.24 -3.82 -26.21
CA GLU A 716 -9.58 -4.85 -27.20
C GLU A 716 -9.36 -4.35 -28.62
N LYS A 717 -9.77 -3.10 -28.91
CA LYS A 717 -9.53 -2.47 -30.21
C LYS A 717 -8.04 -2.35 -30.53
N LEU A 718 -7.21 -1.99 -29.55
CA LEU A 718 -5.76 -1.92 -29.71
C LEU A 718 -5.13 -3.30 -29.96
N MET A 719 -5.64 -4.35 -29.33
CA MET A 719 -5.25 -5.74 -29.60
C MET A 719 -5.62 -6.18 -31.02
N GLY A 720 -6.86 -5.91 -31.45
CA GLY A 720 -7.36 -6.29 -32.78
C GLY A 720 -6.74 -5.54 -33.95
N LEU A 721 -6.16 -4.36 -33.71
CA LEU A 721 -5.43 -3.58 -34.72
C LEU A 721 -4.01 -4.10 -35.01
N GLY A 722 -3.60 -5.24 -34.43
CA GLY A 722 -2.31 -5.84 -34.74
C GLY A 722 -1.10 -5.03 -34.24
N LEU A 723 -1.29 -4.16 -33.23
CA LEU A 723 -0.20 -3.49 -32.54
C LEU A 723 0.52 -4.50 -31.63
N ASP A 724 1.20 -5.45 -32.25
CA ASP A 724 2.10 -6.35 -31.56
C ASP A 724 3.29 -5.56 -31.01
N ARG A 725 3.93 -6.06 -29.94
CA ARG A 725 4.95 -5.38 -29.12
C ARG A 725 6.19 -4.82 -29.86
N ASP A 726 6.26 -5.00 -31.18
CA ASP A 726 7.34 -4.60 -32.08
C ASP A 726 6.91 -3.65 -33.23
N GLY A 727 5.67 -3.14 -33.25
CA GLY A 727 5.28 -2.06 -34.16
C GLY A 727 5.46 -2.36 -35.65
N ARG A 728 5.10 -3.57 -36.09
CA ARG A 728 5.03 -3.92 -37.51
C ARG A 728 3.59 -4.25 -37.87
N ASP A 729 3.07 -3.54 -38.87
CA ASP A 729 1.78 -3.86 -39.49
C ASP A 729 1.80 -5.29 -40.04
N VAL A 730 0.70 -6.02 -39.84
CA VAL A 730 0.42 -7.31 -40.49
C VAL A 730 -0.05 -7.07 -41.93
#